data_AF-A0A2W1BGD0-F1
#
_entry.id   AF-A0A2W1BGD0-F1
#
_cell.length_a   1.000
_cell.length_b   1.000
_cell.length_c   1.000
_cell.angle_alpha   90.00
_cell.angle_beta   90.00
_cell.angle_gamma   90.00
#
_symmetry.space_group_name_H-M   'P 1'
#
loop_
_entity.id
_entity.type
_entity.pdbx_description
1 polymer ?
#
loop_
_entity_poly.entity_id
_entity_poly.type
_entity_poly.pdbx_seq_one_letter_code
_entity_poly.pdbx_strand_id
1 'polypeptide(L)'
;MERQNAHEVVYHGMMCNMYLCVIFLCLCVTGSVFGSPNSLKDPYICGPPSCAASEKFKYLLDIIYYYEYKVNVETYFAGSSNNRSTLYVRSVPKIQFITPCEGLLQLTDVTLIDQDENYPVERAEKFIHAVSLYDLRFAFHDGIISEICPEQEEQDWVLNFKRAILALFQNTMKRFDINFNGVEQDIHGTCNVDYTVRGQENTSLILVKTRDLSQCTNRYKYMSILQTVRYDFQSKFQTWPVLKSESKCRITVDHHIYKEVNCRERHLFEPFSGKNSGAMTTVVQDLLLLREVNKTDTEVIESQPKAWAVIPRRSNLLHHHIVYVGDDTGGLKSARDVLKLLCMVKDTTAENHHSINVDENMDSGSTVGLWGRLVRSARPLHYPALSQLLARAPTICKAASKHILDALPYIASPGSVELIKEMIIKNSVEEETRHEWLMSMAMIPRPKMQMLDSMLELLQKQKNDKVISFTVSSMVHSYCKHSGKELRICCEEETPMAILQEFETIVQEIASKGVIKTREDRNNIIIAIKALGNIGGYRKEFADVLMNIIGDSFVPVPVRLTAVDAFRRTPCDETREYFLETFRADYMNLEVRLASYVQVMKCPDLGTLRKIFHTLQDEPVNQVTTFVWSHLRNLAESSLPSRVEIQGLLSGNQIPHLEDSPDFRMYSRNYEQGMFFDQYNAGGNYEANVVFTPDSYIPRSLSLNLTVDMFGESINVFEMKARGEGFERYFERFFGNNGPLNKNKLTEKIANYRISRSTNEADEVREKIDNLEYKNEALKHRFPMAELGIKVFGNEISYWNAEGDEEIMKSLARLNPQLRVLEILSGKEISYNKASLFLDTTFSVPTGSGLPMNMNL
;
A
#
# COMPACT_ATOMS: atom_id res chain seq x y z
N MET A 1 -71.10 35.98 13.56
CA MET A 1 -70.62 34.68 13.02
C MET A 1 -69.13 34.81 12.71
N GLU A 2 -68.31 34.95 13.74
CA GLU A 2 -66.89 35.30 13.60
C GLU A 2 -66.01 34.60 14.66
N ARG A 3 -66.47 33.45 15.18
CA ARG A 3 -65.76 32.68 16.22
C ARG A 3 -65.76 31.16 16.01
N GLN A 4 -66.06 30.67 14.81
CA GLN A 4 -66.05 29.22 14.53
C GLN A 4 -64.93 28.74 13.60
N ASN A 5 -64.20 29.61 12.90
CA ASN A 5 -63.17 29.18 11.94
C ASN A 5 -61.72 29.24 12.46
N ALA A 6 -61.50 29.64 13.72
CA ALA A 6 -60.14 29.71 14.29
C ALA A 6 -59.72 28.44 15.06
N HIS A 7 -60.67 27.55 15.41
CA HIS A 7 -60.36 26.32 16.15
C HIS A 7 -59.99 25.12 15.26
N GLU A 8 -60.35 25.13 13.97
CA GLU A 8 -60.03 24.04 13.04
C GLU A 8 -58.60 24.09 12.50
N VAL A 9 -57.98 25.28 12.44
CA VAL A 9 -56.61 25.44 11.89
C VAL A 9 -55.53 25.05 12.90
N VAL A 10 -55.79 25.17 14.21
CA VAL A 10 -54.81 24.82 15.25
C VAL A 10 -54.76 23.31 15.51
N TYR A 11 -55.88 22.59 15.36
CA TYR A 11 -55.93 21.14 15.57
C TYR A 11 -55.27 20.35 14.42
N HIS A 12 -55.34 20.83 13.18
CA HIS A 12 -54.66 20.19 12.04
C HIS A 12 -53.13 20.41 12.07
N GLY A 13 -52.65 21.56 12.57
CA GLY A 13 -51.22 21.82 12.72
C GLY A 13 -50.55 20.99 13.82
N MET A 14 -51.22 20.76 14.96
CA MET A 14 -50.67 19.93 16.05
C MET A 14 -50.67 18.44 15.71
N MET A 15 -51.68 17.93 15.00
CA MET A 15 -51.67 16.52 14.58
C MET A 15 -50.60 16.24 13.53
N CYS A 16 -50.35 17.16 12.60
CA CYS A 16 -49.32 16.97 11.57
C CYS A 16 -47.90 16.93 12.16
N ASN A 17 -47.60 17.77 13.15
CA ASN A 17 -46.30 17.75 13.86
C ASN A 17 -46.13 16.52 14.76
N MET A 18 -47.20 15.98 15.35
CA MET A 18 -47.12 14.75 16.16
C MET A 18 -46.89 13.51 15.28
N TYR A 19 -47.51 13.43 14.11
CA TYR A 19 -47.23 12.36 13.15
C TYR A 19 -45.82 12.46 12.55
N LEU A 20 -45.32 13.67 12.26
CA LEU A 20 -43.93 13.84 11.80
C LEU A 20 -42.91 13.46 12.87
N CYS A 21 -43.14 13.83 14.14
CA CYS A 21 -42.25 13.43 15.25
C CYS A 21 -42.28 11.92 15.52
N VAL A 22 -43.42 11.25 15.37
CA VAL A 22 -43.51 9.78 15.53
C VAL A 22 -42.84 9.06 14.36
N ILE A 23 -42.92 9.59 13.14
CA ILE A 23 -42.19 9.07 11.98
C ILE A 23 -40.68 9.30 12.14
N PHE A 24 -40.26 10.47 12.62
CA PHE A 24 -38.83 10.74 12.91
C PHE A 24 -38.31 9.89 14.08
N LEU A 25 -39.08 9.66 15.14
CA LEU A 25 -38.68 8.77 16.23
C LEU A 25 -38.64 7.30 15.79
N CYS A 26 -39.55 6.84 14.91
CA CYS A 26 -39.50 5.48 14.36
C CYS A 26 -38.34 5.29 13.37
N LEU A 27 -37.94 6.34 12.64
CA LEU A 27 -36.74 6.32 11.79
C LEU A 27 -35.44 6.38 12.61
N CYS A 28 -35.44 7.04 13.76
CA CYS A 28 -34.24 7.11 14.62
C CYS A 28 -34.01 5.85 15.48
N VAL A 29 -35.03 5.05 15.78
CA VAL A 29 -34.90 3.82 16.61
C VAL A 29 -34.50 2.58 15.79
N THR A 30 -34.49 2.66 14.45
CA THR A 30 -34.04 1.56 13.57
C THR A 30 -32.64 1.76 12.98
N GLY A 31 -31.91 2.78 13.46
CA GLY A 31 -30.53 3.08 13.06
C GLY A 31 -29.46 2.24 13.78
N SER A 32 -29.59 0.91 13.80
CA SER A 32 -28.45 0.02 14.02
C SER A 32 -28.00 -0.49 12.67
N VAL A 33 -26.95 0.14 12.13
CA VAL A 33 -26.31 -0.25 10.86
C VAL A 33 -25.65 -1.61 11.05
N PHE A 34 -26.42 -2.68 10.80
CA PHE A 34 -25.89 -3.98 10.42
C PHE A 34 -25.95 -4.05 8.89
N GLY A 35 -24.85 -4.49 8.26
CA GLY A 35 -24.64 -4.45 6.81
C GLY A 35 -25.87 -4.94 6.04
N SER A 36 -26.39 -4.09 5.16
CA SER A 36 -27.57 -4.39 4.35
C SER A 36 -27.34 -5.66 3.51
N PRO A 37 -28.22 -6.67 3.58
CA PRO A 37 -28.29 -7.70 2.56
C PRO A 37 -28.73 -7.03 1.25
N ASN A 38 -28.01 -7.30 0.16
CA ASN A 38 -28.31 -6.79 -1.19
C ASN A 38 -29.82 -6.88 -1.48
N SER A 39 -30.51 -5.74 -1.57
CA SER A 39 -31.99 -5.69 -1.71
C SER A 39 -32.53 -6.30 -3.01
N LEU A 40 -31.64 -6.61 -3.96
CA LEU A 40 -31.95 -7.20 -5.26
C LEU A 40 -31.84 -8.74 -5.30
N LYS A 41 -31.34 -9.39 -4.23
CA LYS A 41 -31.20 -10.85 -4.15
C LYS A 41 -32.16 -11.42 -3.11
N ASP A 42 -32.78 -12.56 -3.44
CA ASP A 42 -33.69 -13.26 -2.53
C ASP A 42 -32.95 -13.64 -1.23
N PRO A 43 -33.39 -13.18 -0.04
CA PRO A 43 -32.69 -13.42 1.21
C PRO A 43 -32.60 -14.90 1.61
N TYR A 44 -33.41 -15.77 1.01
CA TYR A 44 -33.49 -17.19 1.36
C TYR A 44 -32.80 -18.11 0.36
N ILE A 45 -32.42 -17.65 -0.83
CA ILE A 45 -31.82 -18.51 -1.88
C ILE A 45 -30.36 -18.12 -2.12
N CYS A 46 -29.44 -19.09 -2.08
CA CYS A 46 -28.04 -18.88 -2.45
C CYS A 46 -27.87 -19.02 -3.96
N GLY A 47 -27.59 -17.92 -4.68
CA GLY A 47 -27.55 -17.90 -6.14
C GLY A 47 -28.90 -17.63 -6.84
N PRO A 48 -29.09 -18.11 -8.09
CA PRO A 48 -30.30 -17.84 -8.87
C PRO A 48 -31.50 -18.67 -8.39
N PRO A 49 -32.73 -18.12 -8.43
CA PRO A 49 -33.94 -18.81 -7.96
C PRO A 49 -34.38 -19.97 -8.87
N SER A 50 -33.93 -20.00 -10.12
CA SER A 50 -34.19 -21.07 -11.08
C SER A 50 -32.99 -21.28 -11.99
N CYS A 51 -32.79 -22.52 -12.44
CA CYS A 51 -31.70 -22.90 -13.35
C CYS A 51 -32.28 -23.40 -14.66
N ALA A 52 -31.50 -23.22 -15.73
CA ALA A 52 -31.72 -23.97 -16.95
C ALA A 52 -31.59 -25.48 -16.70
N ALA A 53 -32.11 -26.29 -17.62
CA ALA A 53 -31.90 -27.73 -17.57
C ALA A 53 -30.39 -28.03 -17.67
N SER A 54 -29.88 -28.88 -16.78
CA SER A 54 -28.45 -29.21 -16.74
C SER A 54 -28.07 -30.17 -17.86
N GLU A 55 -27.04 -29.83 -18.64
CA GLU A 55 -26.59 -30.62 -19.78
C GLU A 55 -25.49 -31.61 -19.40
N LYS A 56 -24.46 -31.16 -18.65
CA LYS A 56 -23.25 -31.95 -18.36
C LYS A 56 -23.30 -32.66 -17.01
N PHE A 57 -23.75 -31.98 -15.96
CA PHE A 57 -23.76 -32.51 -14.59
C PHE A 57 -25.17 -32.75 -14.07
N LYS A 58 -25.50 -33.98 -13.70
CA LYS A 58 -26.86 -34.40 -13.34
C LYS A 58 -26.95 -34.90 -11.91
N TYR A 59 -26.67 -34.00 -10.97
CA TYR A 59 -26.87 -34.27 -9.54
C TYR A 59 -28.37 -34.38 -9.22
N LEU A 60 -28.73 -35.37 -8.39
CA LEU A 60 -30.11 -35.65 -8.00
C LEU A 60 -30.43 -35.04 -6.64
N LEU A 61 -31.66 -34.54 -6.49
CA LEU A 61 -32.13 -33.91 -5.25
C LEU A 61 -32.33 -34.91 -4.12
N ASP A 62 -32.66 -36.16 -4.42
CA ASP A 62 -32.96 -37.19 -3.43
C ASP A 62 -31.72 -37.99 -2.99
N ILE A 63 -30.54 -37.65 -3.51
CA ILE A 63 -29.29 -38.34 -3.22
C ILE A 63 -28.32 -37.43 -2.48
N ILE A 64 -27.59 -38.04 -1.54
CA ILE A 64 -26.46 -37.47 -0.82
C ILE A 64 -25.19 -38.12 -1.35
N TYR A 65 -24.24 -37.27 -1.70
CA TYR A 65 -22.96 -37.67 -2.26
C TYR A 65 -21.88 -37.52 -1.19
N TYR A 66 -21.24 -38.64 -0.83
CA TYR A 66 -20.13 -38.66 0.10
C TYR A 66 -18.82 -38.78 -0.68
N TYR A 67 -17.95 -37.79 -0.52
CA TYR A 67 -16.61 -37.80 -1.10
C TYR A 67 -15.57 -38.03 -0.02
N GLU A 68 -14.43 -38.60 -0.38
CA GLU A 68 -13.21 -38.53 0.39
C GLU A 68 -12.34 -37.42 -0.20
N TYR A 69 -11.94 -36.46 0.63
CA TYR A 69 -11.03 -35.40 0.25
C TYR A 69 -9.72 -35.53 1.02
N LYS A 70 -8.61 -35.68 0.29
CA LYS A 70 -7.25 -35.73 0.83
C LYS A 70 -6.41 -34.60 0.25
N VAL A 71 -5.61 -33.99 1.11
CA VAL A 71 -4.65 -32.95 0.75
C VAL A 71 -3.29 -33.33 1.31
N ASN A 72 -2.27 -33.30 0.46
CA ASN A 72 -0.88 -33.35 0.87
C ASN A 72 -0.17 -32.07 0.41
N VAL A 73 0.36 -31.31 1.37
CA VAL A 73 1.19 -30.13 1.11
C VAL A 73 2.61 -30.46 1.53
N GLU A 74 3.54 -30.35 0.59
CA GLU A 74 4.97 -30.55 0.86
C GLU A 74 5.75 -29.30 0.47
N THR A 75 6.64 -28.81 1.34
CA THR A 75 7.56 -27.71 1.05
C THR A 75 9.00 -28.15 1.32
N TYR A 76 9.90 -27.90 0.36
CA TYR A 76 11.31 -28.26 0.45
C TYR A 76 12.19 -27.38 -0.45
N PHE A 77 13.50 -27.40 -0.24
CA PHE A 77 14.45 -26.72 -1.11
C PHE A 77 14.95 -27.68 -2.20
N ALA A 78 14.44 -27.51 -3.42
CA ALA A 78 14.84 -28.33 -4.55
C ALA A 78 16.34 -28.11 -4.87
N GLY A 79 17.13 -29.19 -4.81
CA GLY A 79 18.55 -29.20 -5.22
C GLY A 79 19.58 -28.93 -4.12
N SER A 80 19.18 -28.48 -2.92
CA SER A 80 20.13 -28.16 -1.83
C SER A 80 19.91 -28.93 -0.52
N SER A 81 18.67 -29.34 -0.20
CA SER A 81 18.37 -30.06 1.04
C SER A 81 17.26 -31.09 0.86
N ASN A 82 17.32 -32.18 1.63
CA ASN A 82 16.28 -33.20 1.69
C ASN A 82 15.27 -32.95 2.81
N ASN A 83 15.45 -31.91 3.63
CA ASN A 83 14.47 -31.57 4.66
C ASN A 83 13.18 -31.08 4.00
N ARG A 84 12.08 -31.74 4.34
CA ARG A 84 10.74 -31.39 3.90
C ARG A 84 9.91 -31.01 5.11
N SER A 85 8.95 -30.13 4.88
CA SER A 85 7.82 -29.88 5.77
C SER A 85 6.57 -30.41 5.08
N THR A 86 5.84 -31.31 5.74
CA THR A 86 4.64 -31.95 5.18
C THR A 86 3.41 -31.72 6.05
N LEU A 87 2.27 -31.42 5.42
CA LEU A 87 0.97 -31.31 6.07
C LEU A 87 -0.03 -32.19 5.33
N TYR A 88 -0.70 -33.07 6.06
CA TYR A 88 -1.71 -33.97 5.51
C TYR A 88 -3.08 -33.68 6.13
N VAL A 89 -4.08 -33.47 5.27
CA VAL A 89 -5.47 -33.28 5.67
C VAL A 89 -6.32 -34.36 5.01
N ARG A 90 -7.21 -34.96 5.78
CA ARG A 90 -8.27 -35.84 5.26
C ARG A 90 -9.60 -35.38 5.83
N SER A 91 -10.62 -35.38 5.00
CA SER A 91 -12.00 -35.09 5.40
C SER A 91 -12.98 -35.84 4.49
N VAL A 92 -14.23 -35.95 4.94
CA VAL A 92 -15.33 -36.51 4.15
C VAL A 92 -16.35 -35.40 3.85
N PRO A 93 -16.28 -34.77 2.66
CA PRO A 93 -17.33 -33.85 2.22
C PRO A 93 -18.64 -34.58 1.94
N LYS A 94 -19.70 -34.15 2.62
CA LYS A 94 -21.09 -34.51 2.34
C LYS A 94 -21.71 -33.40 1.50
N ILE A 95 -22.11 -33.73 0.26
CA ILE A 95 -22.76 -32.80 -0.66
C ILE A 95 -24.20 -33.26 -0.90
N GLN A 96 -25.13 -32.32 -0.74
CA GLN A 96 -26.54 -32.54 -1.05
C GLN A 96 -27.13 -31.30 -1.73
N PHE A 97 -28.07 -31.50 -2.63
CA PHE A 97 -28.76 -30.40 -3.31
C PHE A 97 -30.11 -30.15 -2.64
N ILE A 98 -30.36 -28.88 -2.29
CA ILE A 98 -31.62 -28.41 -1.69
C ILE A 98 -32.59 -28.05 -2.82
N THR A 99 -32.08 -27.35 -3.83
CA THR A 99 -32.77 -27.03 -5.08
C THR A 99 -31.86 -27.42 -6.26
N PRO A 100 -32.37 -27.45 -7.51
CA PRO A 100 -31.53 -27.77 -8.67
C PRO A 100 -30.31 -26.86 -8.86
N CYS A 101 -30.31 -25.67 -8.25
CA CYS A 101 -29.25 -24.66 -8.34
C CYS A 101 -28.43 -24.51 -7.06
N GLU A 102 -28.83 -25.17 -5.98
CA GLU A 102 -28.32 -24.87 -4.65
C GLU A 102 -27.88 -26.14 -3.94
N GLY A 103 -26.59 -26.19 -3.62
CA GLY A 103 -25.95 -27.24 -2.86
C GLY A 103 -25.68 -26.83 -1.41
N LEU A 104 -25.57 -27.84 -0.55
CA LEU A 104 -25.08 -27.74 0.81
C LEU A 104 -23.84 -28.63 0.96
N LEU A 105 -22.76 -28.04 1.44
CA LEU A 105 -21.51 -28.72 1.78
C LEU A 105 -21.39 -28.83 3.31
N GLN A 106 -21.22 -30.05 3.80
CA GLN A 106 -20.90 -30.35 5.20
C GLN A 106 -19.60 -31.16 5.25
N LEU A 107 -18.75 -30.92 6.24
CA LEU A 107 -17.50 -31.65 6.43
C LEU A 107 -17.61 -32.55 7.65
N THR A 108 -17.33 -33.84 7.48
CA THR A 108 -17.25 -34.83 8.56
C THR A 108 -15.90 -35.54 8.54
N ASP A 109 -15.56 -36.25 9.62
CA ASP A 109 -14.34 -37.09 9.73
C ASP A 109 -13.05 -36.35 9.32
N VAL A 110 -12.88 -35.12 9.84
CA VAL A 110 -11.71 -34.30 9.54
C VAL A 110 -10.53 -34.72 10.41
N THR A 111 -9.38 -34.95 9.78
CA THR A 111 -8.11 -35.24 10.45
C THR A 111 -7.00 -34.37 9.87
N LEU A 112 -6.15 -33.84 10.75
CA LEU A 112 -4.97 -33.04 10.41
C LEU A 112 -3.74 -33.74 10.99
N ILE A 113 -2.75 -34.03 10.14
CA ILE A 113 -1.49 -34.64 10.53
C ILE A 113 -0.35 -33.74 10.07
N ASP A 114 0.45 -33.27 11.02
CA ASP A 114 1.68 -32.51 10.79
C ASP A 114 2.90 -33.43 10.96
N GLN A 115 4.04 -33.04 10.41
CA GLN A 115 5.30 -33.79 10.50
C GLN A 115 5.92 -33.73 11.91
N ASP A 116 5.65 -32.68 12.69
CA ASP A 116 6.13 -32.59 14.07
C ASP A 116 5.25 -33.46 15.00
N GLU A 117 5.79 -34.54 15.56
CA GLU A 117 5.08 -35.39 16.54
C GLU A 117 4.66 -34.60 17.80
N ASN A 118 5.30 -33.46 18.09
CA ASN A 118 4.93 -32.52 19.15
C ASN A 118 3.96 -31.43 18.68
N TYR A 119 3.33 -31.57 17.50
CA TYR A 119 2.30 -30.64 17.07
C TYR A 119 1.22 -30.55 18.16
N PRO A 120 0.91 -29.34 18.68
CA PRO A 120 -0.01 -29.22 19.79
C PRO A 120 -1.37 -29.79 19.41
N VAL A 121 -1.80 -30.88 20.06
CA VAL A 121 -3.09 -31.54 19.85
C VAL A 121 -4.24 -30.52 19.84
N GLU A 122 -4.16 -29.53 20.75
CA GLU A 122 -5.09 -28.41 20.84
C GLU A 122 -5.28 -27.62 19.52
N ARG A 123 -4.24 -27.49 18.69
CA ARG A 123 -4.33 -26.78 17.40
C ARG A 123 -5.06 -27.61 16.35
N ALA A 124 -4.82 -28.91 16.31
CA ALA A 124 -5.51 -29.82 15.41
C ALA A 124 -7.00 -29.90 15.76
N GLU A 125 -7.32 -30.00 17.05
CA GLU A 125 -8.71 -29.97 17.54
C GLU A 125 -9.43 -28.66 17.19
N LYS A 126 -8.76 -27.51 17.37
CA LYS A 126 -9.30 -26.21 16.95
C LYS A 126 -9.59 -26.16 15.44
N PHE A 127 -8.69 -26.71 14.62
CA PHE A 127 -8.90 -26.79 13.18
C PHE A 127 -10.13 -27.65 12.85
N ILE A 128 -10.19 -28.87 13.37
CA ILE A 128 -11.27 -29.84 13.14
C ILE A 128 -12.63 -29.27 13.55
N HIS A 129 -12.70 -28.69 14.75
CA HIS A 129 -13.91 -28.06 15.25
C HIS A 129 -14.36 -26.91 14.33
N ALA A 130 -13.46 -25.99 13.98
CA ALA A 130 -13.81 -24.81 13.20
C ALA A 130 -14.30 -25.15 11.79
N VAL A 131 -13.68 -26.11 11.09
CA VAL A 131 -14.10 -26.46 9.72
C VAL A 131 -15.40 -27.27 9.66
N SER A 132 -15.75 -27.95 10.75
CA SER A 132 -16.95 -28.81 10.85
C SER A 132 -18.14 -28.09 11.49
N LEU A 133 -17.97 -26.87 12.00
CA LEU A 133 -18.97 -26.18 12.83
C LEU A 133 -20.20 -25.72 12.04
N TYR A 134 -19.99 -25.08 10.88
CA TYR A 134 -21.07 -24.54 10.06
C TYR A 134 -21.17 -25.27 8.73
N ASP A 135 -22.37 -25.36 8.18
CA ASP A 135 -22.57 -25.84 6.81
C ASP A 135 -22.40 -24.69 5.81
N LEU A 136 -21.94 -25.00 4.60
CA LEU A 136 -21.78 -23.99 3.55
C LEU A 136 -22.80 -24.21 2.43
N ARG A 137 -23.67 -23.23 2.23
CA ARG A 137 -24.57 -23.18 1.06
C ARG A 137 -23.82 -22.60 -0.13
N PHE A 138 -24.07 -23.14 -1.32
CA PHE A 138 -23.44 -22.66 -2.54
C PHE A 138 -24.36 -22.80 -3.74
N ALA A 139 -24.24 -21.87 -4.68
CA ALA A 139 -24.88 -21.95 -5.97
C ALA A 139 -24.08 -22.89 -6.87
N PHE A 140 -24.73 -23.84 -7.53
CA PHE A 140 -24.12 -24.73 -8.49
C PHE A 140 -25.04 -24.93 -9.68
N HIS A 141 -24.56 -24.59 -10.86
CA HIS A 141 -25.29 -24.80 -12.10
C HIS A 141 -24.35 -25.37 -13.16
N ASP A 142 -24.60 -26.62 -13.54
CA ASP A 142 -23.89 -27.34 -14.60
C ASP A 142 -22.36 -27.20 -14.52
N GLY A 143 -21.79 -27.39 -13.33
CA GLY A 143 -20.34 -27.28 -13.09
C GLY A 143 -19.85 -25.88 -12.72
N ILE A 144 -20.70 -24.85 -12.76
CA ILE A 144 -20.33 -23.48 -12.39
C ILE A 144 -20.85 -23.13 -11.00
N ILE A 145 -19.95 -22.69 -10.12
CA ILE A 145 -20.23 -22.15 -8.80
C ILE A 145 -20.06 -20.64 -8.86
N SER A 146 -21.18 -19.92 -8.85
CA SER A 146 -21.20 -18.47 -8.97
C SER A 146 -21.14 -17.74 -7.63
N GLU A 147 -21.64 -18.38 -6.56
CA GLU A 147 -21.85 -17.74 -5.25
C GLU A 147 -21.76 -18.77 -4.13
N ILE A 148 -21.24 -18.34 -2.97
CA ILE A 148 -21.26 -19.09 -1.71
C ILE A 148 -21.89 -18.23 -0.61
N CYS A 149 -22.56 -18.87 0.34
CA CYS A 149 -23.33 -18.21 1.39
C CYS A 149 -22.93 -18.76 2.76
N PRO A 150 -21.85 -18.22 3.37
CA PRO A 150 -21.38 -18.63 4.69
C PRO A 150 -22.21 -18.04 5.83
N GLU A 151 -22.03 -18.59 7.03
CA GLU A 151 -22.57 -18.03 8.28
C GLU A 151 -21.80 -16.77 8.70
N GLN A 152 -22.43 -15.87 9.44
CA GLN A 152 -21.82 -14.58 9.84
C GLN A 152 -20.57 -14.77 10.72
N GLU A 153 -20.58 -15.79 11.57
CA GLU A 153 -19.51 -16.10 12.54
C GLU A 153 -18.39 -16.97 11.93
N GLU A 154 -18.56 -17.44 10.68
CA GLU A 154 -17.58 -18.30 10.05
C GLU A 154 -16.30 -17.53 9.66
N GLN A 155 -15.17 -18.01 10.17
CA GLN A 155 -13.86 -17.38 9.94
C GLN A 155 -13.41 -17.56 8.49
N ASP A 156 -12.79 -16.52 7.91
CA ASP A 156 -12.41 -16.53 6.49
C ASP A 156 -11.42 -17.64 6.11
N TRP A 157 -10.53 -18.07 7.01
CA TRP A 157 -9.61 -19.18 6.72
C TRP A 157 -10.32 -20.53 6.64
N VAL A 158 -11.37 -20.73 7.45
CA VAL A 158 -12.25 -21.91 7.37
C VAL A 158 -12.97 -21.90 6.03
N LEU A 159 -13.54 -20.74 5.69
CA LEU A 159 -14.25 -20.56 4.44
C LEU A 159 -13.34 -20.78 3.23
N ASN A 160 -12.08 -20.34 3.29
CA ASN A 160 -11.09 -20.60 2.23
C ASN A 160 -10.82 -22.11 2.03
N PHE A 161 -10.77 -22.89 3.11
CA PHE A 161 -10.64 -24.35 3.02
C PHE A 161 -11.86 -24.99 2.33
N LYS A 162 -13.08 -24.51 2.64
CA LYS A 162 -14.30 -24.97 1.95
C LYS A 162 -14.39 -24.49 0.49
N ARG A 163 -13.98 -23.25 0.19
CA ARG A 163 -13.84 -22.72 -1.18
C ARG A 163 -12.94 -23.60 -2.03
N ALA A 164 -11.84 -24.08 -1.45
CA ALA A 164 -10.90 -24.98 -2.13
C ALA A 164 -11.53 -26.32 -2.51
N ILE A 165 -12.34 -26.92 -1.62
CA ILE A 165 -13.10 -28.13 -1.95
C ILE A 165 -14.07 -27.85 -3.10
N LEU A 166 -14.82 -26.74 -3.01
CA LEU A 166 -15.77 -26.33 -4.07
C LEU A 166 -15.06 -26.00 -5.40
N ALA A 167 -13.84 -25.47 -5.38
CA ALA A 167 -13.07 -25.18 -6.58
C ALA A 167 -12.74 -26.44 -7.41
N LEU A 168 -12.70 -27.63 -6.79
CA LEU A 168 -12.54 -28.90 -7.52
C LEU A 168 -13.77 -29.27 -8.36
N PHE A 169 -14.95 -28.75 -7.99
CA PHE A 169 -16.20 -28.94 -8.73
C PHE A 169 -16.40 -27.90 -9.85
N GLN A 170 -15.55 -26.87 -9.92
CA GLN A 170 -15.64 -25.78 -10.89
C GLN A 170 -15.19 -26.25 -12.30
N ASN A 171 -16.09 -26.07 -13.27
CA ASN A 171 -15.88 -26.46 -14.67
C ASN A 171 -16.69 -25.59 -15.63
N THR A 172 -15.96 -24.79 -16.42
CA THR A 172 -16.50 -23.84 -17.41
C THR A 172 -16.71 -24.41 -18.81
N MET A 173 -16.37 -25.68 -19.08
CA MET A 173 -16.60 -26.29 -20.40
C MET A 173 -18.09 -26.30 -20.72
N LYS A 174 -18.52 -26.00 -21.95
CA LYS A 174 -19.96 -26.12 -22.33
C LYS A 174 -20.37 -27.54 -22.69
N ARG A 175 -19.43 -28.33 -23.23
CA ARG A 175 -19.63 -29.70 -23.72
C ARG A 175 -18.36 -30.51 -23.51
N PHE A 176 -18.47 -31.83 -23.45
CA PHE A 176 -17.41 -32.76 -23.02
C PHE A 176 -16.72 -33.55 -24.12
N ASP A 177 -17.09 -33.29 -25.36
CA ASP A 177 -16.64 -34.01 -26.55
C ASP A 177 -15.61 -33.22 -27.38
N ILE A 178 -15.35 -31.96 -27.04
CA ILE A 178 -14.27 -31.15 -27.62
C ILE A 178 -13.40 -30.53 -26.54
N ASN A 179 -12.13 -30.31 -26.89
CA ASN A 179 -11.23 -29.50 -26.08
C ASN A 179 -11.78 -28.08 -25.95
N PHE A 180 -11.52 -27.44 -24.81
CA PHE A 180 -12.03 -26.11 -24.51
C PHE A 180 -10.91 -25.26 -23.91
N ASN A 181 -10.79 -24.03 -24.40
CA ASN A 181 -9.98 -22.99 -23.79
C ASN A 181 -10.92 -21.85 -23.41
N GLY A 182 -10.78 -21.34 -22.19
CA GLY A 182 -11.59 -20.24 -21.70
C GLY A 182 -10.99 -19.60 -20.45
N VAL A 183 -11.82 -18.80 -19.78
CA VAL A 183 -11.47 -18.13 -18.52
C VAL A 183 -12.34 -18.70 -17.41
N GLU A 184 -11.73 -18.97 -16.27
CA GLU A 184 -12.43 -19.47 -15.09
C GLU A 184 -12.03 -18.70 -13.84
N GLN A 185 -13.00 -18.51 -12.94
CA GLN A 185 -12.79 -17.88 -11.65
C GLN A 185 -12.98 -18.90 -10.52
N ASP A 186 -11.99 -19.05 -9.66
CA ASP A 186 -12.00 -19.95 -8.51
C ASP A 186 -11.09 -19.46 -7.36
N ILE A 187 -10.66 -20.36 -6.48
CA ILE A 187 -9.77 -20.05 -5.34
C ILE A 187 -8.44 -19.40 -5.78
N HIS A 188 -7.97 -19.64 -7.00
CA HIS A 188 -6.71 -19.10 -7.53
C HIS A 188 -6.87 -17.73 -8.18
N GLY A 189 -8.06 -17.14 -8.19
CA GLY A 189 -8.33 -15.89 -8.89
C GLY A 189 -9.03 -16.13 -10.23
N THR A 190 -8.73 -15.28 -11.22
CA THR A 190 -9.27 -15.41 -12.58
C THR A 190 -8.16 -15.85 -13.52
N CYS A 191 -8.29 -17.04 -14.09
CA CYS A 191 -7.24 -17.73 -14.82
C CYS A 191 -7.70 -18.16 -16.21
N ASN A 192 -6.79 -18.17 -17.19
CA ASN A 192 -6.98 -18.92 -18.43
C ASN A 192 -6.88 -20.42 -18.14
N VAL A 193 -7.80 -21.20 -18.71
CA VAL A 193 -7.91 -22.65 -18.48
C VAL A 193 -7.94 -23.42 -19.78
N ASP A 194 -7.16 -24.50 -19.85
CA ASP A 194 -7.13 -25.43 -20.97
C ASP A 194 -7.68 -26.79 -20.53
N TYR A 195 -8.78 -27.21 -21.14
CA TYR A 195 -9.37 -28.52 -20.95
C TYR A 195 -9.11 -29.41 -22.15
N THR A 196 -8.53 -30.59 -21.90
CA THR A 196 -8.30 -31.62 -22.90
C THR A 196 -9.10 -32.88 -22.58
N VAL A 197 -9.87 -33.35 -23.55
CA VAL A 197 -10.63 -34.61 -23.45
C VAL A 197 -9.69 -35.75 -23.83
N ARG A 198 -9.40 -36.67 -22.90
CA ARG A 198 -8.49 -37.79 -23.15
C ARG A 198 -9.18 -39.04 -23.69
N GLY A 199 -10.48 -39.16 -23.45
CA GLY A 199 -11.29 -40.30 -23.88
C GLY A 199 -12.09 -40.90 -22.72
N GLN A 200 -12.61 -42.10 -22.93
CA GLN A 200 -13.42 -42.83 -21.96
C GLN A 200 -12.65 -44.06 -21.48
N GLU A 201 -12.57 -44.26 -20.17
CA GLU A 201 -12.13 -45.51 -19.55
C GLU A 201 -13.38 -46.18 -18.95
N ASN A 202 -13.76 -47.34 -19.50
CA ASN A 202 -15.03 -48.02 -19.18
C ASN A 202 -16.25 -47.11 -19.42
N THR A 203 -16.98 -46.73 -18.37
CA THR A 203 -18.11 -45.78 -18.42
C THR A 203 -17.70 -44.35 -18.12
N SER A 204 -16.48 -44.13 -17.61
CA SER A 204 -16.04 -42.84 -17.08
C SER A 204 -15.29 -42.02 -18.13
N LEU A 205 -15.65 -40.76 -18.29
CA LEU A 205 -14.98 -39.79 -19.13
C LEU A 205 -13.80 -39.15 -18.38
N ILE A 206 -12.65 -39.05 -19.06
CA ILE A 206 -11.45 -38.43 -18.49
C ILE A 206 -11.15 -37.09 -19.16
N LEU A 207 -11.12 -36.06 -18.32
CA LEU A 207 -10.78 -34.70 -18.67
C LEU A 207 -9.47 -34.32 -17.98
N VAL A 208 -8.62 -33.54 -18.65
CA VAL A 208 -7.41 -32.97 -18.04
C VAL A 208 -7.48 -31.46 -18.16
N LYS A 209 -7.49 -30.78 -17.00
CA LYS A 209 -7.47 -29.32 -16.85
C LYS A 209 -6.05 -28.88 -16.55
N THR A 210 -5.51 -27.97 -17.35
CA THR A 210 -4.18 -27.38 -17.14
C THR A 210 -4.26 -25.86 -17.06
N ARG A 211 -3.45 -25.29 -16.15
CA ARG A 211 -3.41 -23.84 -15.90
C ARG A 211 -1.99 -23.39 -15.59
N ASP A 212 -1.61 -22.28 -16.20
CA ASP A 212 -0.46 -21.49 -15.74
C ASP A 212 -0.96 -20.49 -14.69
N LEU A 213 -0.66 -20.77 -13.42
CA LEU A 213 -1.13 -19.95 -12.31
C LEU A 213 -0.36 -18.63 -12.17
N SER A 214 0.73 -18.45 -12.94
CA SER A 214 1.48 -17.19 -12.97
C SER A 214 0.77 -16.10 -13.76
N GLN A 215 -0.16 -16.47 -14.64
CA GLN A 215 -0.94 -15.55 -15.50
C GLN A 215 -2.32 -15.20 -14.91
N CYS A 216 -2.63 -15.69 -13.71
CA CYS A 216 -3.93 -15.45 -13.07
C CYS A 216 -3.97 -14.07 -12.41
N THR A 217 -5.08 -13.35 -12.63
CA THR A 217 -5.34 -12.07 -11.97
C THR A 217 -6.08 -12.26 -10.64
N ASN A 218 -5.96 -11.29 -9.72
CA ASN A 218 -6.57 -11.32 -8.38
C ASN A 218 -6.20 -12.54 -7.52
N ARG A 219 -5.04 -13.15 -7.79
CA ARG A 219 -4.54 -14.33 -7.07
C ARG A 219 -3.81 -14.00 -5.79
N TYR A 220 -3.00 -12.95 -5.77
CA TYR A 220 -2.04 -12.71 -4.70
C TYR A 220 -2.38 -11.45 -3.92
N LYS A 221 -1.91 -11.39 -2.67
CA LYS A 221 -1.92 -10.16 -1.88
C LYS A 221 -0.52 -9.86 -1.39
N TYR A 222 -0.06 -8.66 -1.74
CA TYR A 222 1.15 -8.09 -1.20
C TYR A 222 0.80 -7.35 0.10
N MET A 223 1.55 -7.63 1.15
CA MET A 223 1.46 -6.93 2.42
C MET A 223 2.83 -6.34 2.69
N SER A 224 2.98 -5.04 2.49
CA SER A 224 4.26 -4.36 2.61
C SER A 224 4.05 -2.94 3.09
N ILE A 225 5.05 -2.42 3.80
CA ILE A 225 5.22 -0.98 4.11
C ILE A 225 5.32 -0.12 2.83
N LEU A 226 5.71 -0.72 1.70
CA LEU A 226 5.95 -0.02 0.44
C LEU A 226 4.61 0.38 -0.19
N GLN A 227 4.38 1.68 -0.34
CA GLN A 227 3.24 2.17 -1.11
C GLN A 227 3.55 2.05 -2.59
N THR A 228 2.95 1.05 -3.24
CA THR A 228 3.15 0.81 -4.67
C THR A 228 1.97 1.31 -5.51
N VAL A 229 2.25 1.55 -6.80
CA VAL A 229 1.27 1.77 -7.86
C VAL A 229 1.51 0.74 -8.94
N ARG A 230 0.47 0.01 -9.34
CA ARG A 230 0.55 -0.99 -10.41
C ARG A 230 0.79 -0.32 -11.75
N TYR A 231 1.68 -0.89 -12.54
CA TYR A 231 1.80 -0.60 -13.97
C TYR A 231 1.64 -1.89 -14.76
N ASP A 232 1.03 -1.80 -15.95
CA ASP A 232 0.91 -2.93 -16.87
C ASP A 232 1.96 -2.78 -17.96
N PHE A 233 2.90 -3.72 -18.02
CA PHE A 233 3.94 -3.76 -19.04
C PHE A 233 4.11 -5.18 -19.56
N GLN A 234 3.71 -5.39 -20.82
CA GLN A 234 3.78 -6.65 -21.55
C GLN A 234 3.08 -7.83 -20.82
N SER A 235 1.94 -8.28 -21.37
CA SER A 235 1.10 -9.36 -20.80
C SER A 235 1.80 -10.70 -20.49
N LYS A 236 3.02 -10.92 -21.00
CA LYS A 236 3.82 -12.12 -20.75
C LYS A 236 4.64 -12.08 -19.46
N PHE A 237 4.79 -10.93 -18.80
CA PHE A 237 5.65 -10.75 -17.63
C PHE A 237 4.87 -10.17 -16.44
N GLN A 238 3.98 -10.96 -15.84
CA GLN A 238 3.15 -10.48 -14.75
C GLN A 238 3.83 -10.57 -13.36
N THR A 239 3.68 -9.46 -12.62
CA THR A 239 3.66 -9.16 -11.16
C THR A 239 4.58 -9.84 -10.14
N TRP A 240 5.12 -11.04 -10.37
CA TRP A 240 6.27 -11.54 -9.61
C TRP A 240 6.92 -12.69 -10.39
N PRO A 241 7.87 -12.40 -11.31
CA PRO A 241 8.45 -13.41 -12.22
C PRO A 241 9.25 -14.50 -11.49
N VAL A 242 9.49 -14.30 -10.19
CA VAL A 242 10.25 -15.19 -9.31
C VAL A 242 9.44 -16.41 -8.86
N LEU A 243 8.09 -16.33 -8.83
CA LEU A 243 7.24 -17.44 -8.43
C LEU A 243 6.56 -18.11 -9.64
N LYS A 244 7.19 -19.14 -10.17
CA LYS A 244 6.61 -19.97 -11.23
C LYS A 244 5.57 -20.91 -10.62
N SER A 245 4.31 -20.81 -11.05
CA SER A 245 3.21 -21.60 -10.50
C SER A 245 2.42 -22.27 -11.60
N GLU A 246 2.14 -23.58 -11.47
CA GLU A 246 1.33 -24.34 -12.42
C GLU A 246 0.38 -25.30 -11.69
N SER A 247 -0.75 -25.61 -12.32
CA SER A 247 -1.77 -26.52 -11.80
C SER A 247 -2.25 -27.45 -12.91
N LYS A 248 -2.32 -28.75 -12.60
CA LYS A 248 -2.80 -29.79 -13.51
C LYS A 248 -3.73 -30.73 -12.75
N CYS A 249 -4.95 -30.87 -13.25
CA CYS A 249 -5.98 -31.74 -12.68
C CYS A 249 -6.42 -32.81 -13.68
N ARG A 250 -6.51 -34.06 -13.22
CA ARG A 250 -7.19 -35.15 -13.90
C ARG A 250 -8.59 -35.29 -13.27
N ILE A 251 -9.61 -35.13 -14.09
CA ILE A 251 -11.02 -35.18 -13.68
C ILE A 251 -11.65 -36.39 -14.36
N THR A 252 -12.27 -37.25 -13.57
CA THR A 252 -13.00 -38.42 -14.02
C THR A 252 -14.48 -38.21 -13.74
N VAL A 253 -15.29 -38.19 -14.78
CA VAL A 253 -16.76 -38.03 -14.70
C VAL A 253 -17.41 -39.34 -15.06
N ASP A 254 -18.31 -39.85 -14.22
CA ASP A 254 -19.05 -41.10 -14.44
C ASP A 254 -20.53 -40.79 -14.21
N HIS A 255 -21.42 -41.28 -15.07
CA HIS A 255 -22.87 -41.00 -14.97
C HIS A 255 -23.24 -39.51 -14.79
N HIS A 256 -22.51 -38.58 -15.44
CA HIS A 256 -22.71 -37.12 -15.32
C HIS A 256 -22.47 -36.54 -13.91
N ILE A 257 -21.68 -37.22 -13.07
CA ILE A 257 -21.20 -36.70 -11.78
C ILE A 257 -19.69 -36.87 -11.66
N TYR A 258 -19.05 -36.06 -10.82
CA TYR A 258 -17.62 -36.23 -10.52
C TYR A 258 -17.41 -37.53 -9.75
N LYS A 259 -16.56 -38.42 -10.28
CA LYS A 259 -16.15 -39.67 -9.62
C LYS A 259 -14.81 -39.51 -8.92
N GLU A 260 -13.86 -38.87 -9.60
CA GLU A 260 -12.52 -38.63 -9.07
C GLU A 260 -11.96 -37.31 -9.62
N VAL A 261 -11.34 -36.51 -8.77
CA VAL A 261 -10.57 -35.33 -9.17
C VAL A 261 -9.22 -35.38 -8.47
N ASN A 262 -8.15 -35.54 -9.24
CA ASN A 262 -6.77 -35.51 -8.76
C ASN A 262 -6.10 -34.24 -9.32
N CYS A 263 -5.79 -33.30 -8.44
CA CYS A 263 -5.10 -32.06 -8.79
C CYS A 263 -3.70 -32.04 -8.22
N ARG A 264 -2.73 -31.65 -9.04
CA ARG A 264 -1.34 -31.42 -8.63
C ARG A 264 -0.94 -30.01 -8.98
N GLU A 265 -0.47 -29.29 -7.96
CA GLU A 265 0.01 -27.93 -8.06
C GLU A 265 1.48 -27.85 -7.68
N ARG A 266 2.19 -26.97 -8.38
CA ARG A 266 3.61 -26.72 -8.13
C ARG A 266 3.86 -25.22 -8.07
N HIS A 267 4.51 -24.79 -7.00
CA HIS A 267 4.99 -23.43 -6.79
C HIS A 267 6.50 -23.48 -6.62
N LEU A 268 7.24 -22.84 -7.52
CA LEU A 268 8.70 -22.77 -7.50
C LEU A 268 9.10 -21.30 -7.35
N PHE A 269 9.75 -20.99 -6.23
CA PHE A 269 10.33 -19.69 -5.95
C PHE A 269 11.82 -19.69 -6.31
N GLU A 270 12.20 -18.92 -7.33
CA GLU A 270 13.55 -18.89 -7.93
C GLU A 270 14.07 -17.43 -8.02
N PRO A 271 14.50 -16.81 -6.91
CA PRO A 271 14.90 -15.39 -6.85
C PRO A 271 16.18 -15.06 -7.62
N PHE A 272 17.06 -16.05 -7.80
CA PHE A 272 18.30 -15.93 -8.56
C PHE A 272 18.36 -17.07 -9.57
N SER A 273 18.87 -16.82 -10.78
CA SER A 273 18.74 -17.67 -11.99
C SER A 273 19.53 -18.99 -11.95
N GLY A 274 19.34 -19.81 -10.91
CA GLY A 274 19.93 -21.13 -10.79
C GLY A 274 18.94 -22.21 -11.24
N LYS A 275 18.99 -22.61 -12.52
CA LYS A 275 18.52 -23.90 -13.08
C LYS A 275 17.55 -24.76 -12.21
N ASN A 276 16.36 -24.27 -11.84
CA ASN A 276 15.37 -24.97 -11.01
C ASN A 276 15.79 -25.30 -9.56
N SER A 277 16.82 -24.65 -9.02
CA SER A 277 17.17 -24.71 -7.61
C SER A 277 16.48 -23.57 -6.87
N GLY A 278 15.63 -23.90 -5.89
CA GLY A 278 14.82 -22.91 -5.19
C GLY A 278 13.90 -23.55 -4.16
N ALA A 279 13.11 -22.72 -3.48
CA ALA A 279 12.07 -23.23 -2.58
C ALA A 279 10.90 -23.74 -3.44
N MET A 280 10.51 -24.99 -3.23
CA MET A 280 9.43 -25.65 -3.96
C MET A 280 8.35 -26.12 -3.00
N THR A 281 7.11 -25.71 -3.28
CA THR A 281 5.92 -26.19 -2.60
C THR A 281 5.05 -26.94 -3.60
N THR A 282 4.64 -28.16 -3.23
CA THR A 282 3.71 -28.97 -4.01
C THR A 282 2.46 -29.26 -3.22
N VAL A 283 1.32 -29.08 -3.86
CA VAL A 283 0.00 -29.40 -3.28
C VAL A 283 -0.66 -30.45 -4.13
N VAL A 284 -1.01 -31.58 -3.52
CA VAL A 284 -1.74 -32.67 -4.16
C VAL A 284 -3.10 -32.79 -3.48
N GLN A 285 -4.16 -32.77 -4.28
CA GLN A 285 -5.53 -32.87 -3.82
C GLN A 285 -6.21 -34.04 -4.52
N ASP A 286 -6.80 -34.92 -3.72
CA ASP A 286 -7.58 -36.06 -4.20
C ASP A 286 -9.01 -35.93 -3.68
N LEU A 287 -9.97 -35.94 -4.59
CA LEU A 287 -11.39 -36.00 -4.28
C LEU A 287 -11.98 -37.25 -4.94
N LEU A 288 -12.48 -38.19 -4.14
CA LEU A 288 -12.99 -39.48 -4.62
C LEU A 288 -14.42 -39.71 -4.14
N LEU A 289 -15.34 -40.05 -5.04
CA LEU A 289 -16.70 -40.43 -4.67
C LEU A 289 -16.68 -41.78 -3.94
N LEU A 290 -17.10 -41.79 -2.67
CA LEU A 290 -17.18 -43.00 -1.85
C LEU A 290 -18.49 -43.75 -2.03
N ARG A 291 -19.62 -43.03 -1.92
CA ARG A 291 -20.96 -43.60 -1.98
C ARG A 291 -22.03 -42.55 -2.29
N GLU A 292 -23.11 -43.03 -2.88
CA GLU A 292 -24.37 -42.32 -3.12
C GLU A 292 -25.44 -42.93 -2.23
N VAL A 293 -26.13 -42.11 -1.43
CA VAL A 293 -27.15 -42.58 -0.49
C VAL A 293 -28.43 -41.78 -0.68
N ASN A 294 -29.57 -42.46 -0.76
CA ASN A 294 -30.86 -41.80 -0.80
C ASN A 294 -31.12 -41.07 0.52
N LYS A 295 -31.61 -39.83 0.46
CA LYS A 295 -32.01 -39.06 1.64
C LYS A 295 -33.03 -39.83 2.46
N THR A 296 -32.80 -39.96 3.75
CA THR A 296 -33.83 -40.47 4.67
C THR A 296 -34.86 -39.39 4.98
N ASP A 297 -36.05 -39.77 5.44
CA ASP A 297 -37.09 -38.81 5.87
C ASP A 297 -36.54 -37.80 6.90
N THR A 298 -35.64 -38.23 7.79
CA THR A 298 -34.95 -37.35 8.75
C THR A 298 -34.03 -36.33 8.07
N GLU A 299 -33.27 -36.72 7.05
CA GLU A 299 -32.38 -35.80 6.31
C GLU A 299 -33.16 -34.81 5.43
N VAL A 300 -34.33 -35.23 4.92
CA VAL A 300 -35.27 -34.32 4.25
C VAL A 300 -35.81 -33.29 5.25
N ILE A 301 -36.21 -33.73 6.44
CA ILE A 301 -36.72 -32.84 7.51
C ILE A 301 -35.62 -31.89 8.03
N GLU A 302 -34.36 -32.32 8.11
CA GLU A 302 -33.24 -31.47 8.57
C GLU A 302 -32.75 -30.46 7.53
N SER A 303 -32.92 -30.75 6.23
CA SER A 303 -32.48 -29.86 5.14
C SER A 303 -33.52 -28.78 4.79
N GLN A 304 -34.82 -29.05 5.00
CA GLN A 304 -35.89 -28.06 4.79
C GLN A 304 -35.69 -26.77 5.62
N PRO A 305 -35.32 -26.84 6.92
CA PRO A 305 -34.94 -25.69 7.74
C PRO A 305 -33.92 -24.74 7.12
N LYS A 306 -32.89 -25.34 6.55
CA LYS A 306 -31.74 -24.62 6.01
C LYS A 306 -32.08 -23.90 4.70
N ALA A 307 -33.12 -24.35 4.00
CA ALA A 307 -33.63 -23.70 2.78
C ALA A 307 -34.34 -22.36 3.07
N TRP A 308 -34.97 -22.21 4.24
CA TRP A 308 -35.66 -20.98 4.64
C TRP A 308 -34.88 -20.11 5.64
N ALA A 309 -33.64 -20.48 5.95
CA ALA A 309 -32.75 -19.63 6.73
C ALA A 309 -32.33 -18.40 5.91
N VAL A 310 -32.41 -17.22 6.52
CA VAL A 310 -31.94 -15.96 5.93
C VAL A 310 -30.44 -16.04 5.75
N ILE A 311 -29.95 -15.70 4.56
CA ILE A 311 -28.53 -15.68 4.23
C ILE A 311 -27.93 -14.38 4.77
N PRO A 312 -27.04 -14.44 5.78
CA PRO A 312 -26.48 -13.24 6.40
C PRO A 312 -25.37 -12.63 5.53
N ARG A 313 -24.60 -13.49 4.85
CA ARG A 313 -23.40 -13.11 4.10
C ARG A 313 -23.35 -13.84 2.77
N ARG A 314 -22.98 -13.12 1.70
CA ARG A 314 -22.75 -13.68 0.36
C ARG A 314 -21.33 -13.40 -0.09
N SER A 315 -20.73 -14.38 -0.76
CA SER A 315 -19.36 -14.30 -1.25
C SER A 315 -19.18 -15.12 -2.53
N ASN A 316 -17.95 -15.22 -3.02
CA ASN A 316 -17.58 -16.00 -4.20
C ASN A 316 -16.45 -16.98 -3.86
N LEU A 317 -15.96 -17.71 -4.86
CA LEU A 317 -14.87 -18.67 -4.70
C LEU A 317 -13.48 -18.04 -4.54
N LEU A 318 -13.32 -16.72 -4.70
CA LEU A 318 -12.01 -16.07 -4.57
C LEU A 318 -11.46 -16.24 -3.15
N HIS A 319 -10.16 -16.49 -3.04
CA HIS A 319 -9.49 -16.58 -1.76
C HIS A 319 -9.49 -15.24 -1.01
N HIS A 320 -9.85 -15.27 0.27
CA HIS A 320 -9.72 -14.10 1.13
C HIS A 320 -8.42 -14.15 1.95
N HIS A 321 -7.44 -13.33 1.58
CA HIS A 321 -6.17 -13.25 2.29
C HIS A 321 -6.32 -12.57 3.66
N ILE A 322 -6.13 -13.36 4.72
CA ILE A 322 -6.18 -12.92 6.12
C ILE A 322 -4.79 -12.59 6.68
N VAL A 323 -4.75 -11.70 7.66
CA VAL A 323 -3.59 -11.48 8.53
C VAL A 323 -3.83 -12.25 9.81
N TYR A 324 -2.90 -13.12 10.21
CA TYR A 324 -3.06 -13.96 11.40
C TYR A 324 -3.37 -13.11 12.65
N VAL A 325 -4.51 -13.37 13.29
CA VAL A 325 -4.91 -12.78 14.57
C VAL A 325 -4.56 -13.81 15.64
N GLY A 326 -3.44 -13.61 16.34
CA GLY A 326 -3.06 -14.46 17.48
C GLY A 326 -3.90 -14.16 18.73
N ASP A 327 -3.82 -15.05 19.72
CA ASP A 327 -4.38 -14.87 21.06
C ASP A 327 -3.31 -14.26 22.01
N ASP A 328 -3.74 -13.36 22.90
CA ASP A 328 -2.89 -12.64 23.86
C ASP A 328 -2.15 -13.59 24.80
N THR A 329 -2.80 -14.66 25.26
CA THR A 329 -2.22 -15.55 26.30
C THR A 329 -1.05 -16.37 25.75
N GLY A 330 -1.23 -16.97 24.57
CA GLY A 330 -0.18 -17.69 23.85
C GLY A 330 0.90 -16.76 23.31
N GLY A 331 0.51 -15.59 22.80
CA GLY A 331 1.43 -14.57 22.30
C GLY A 331 2.38 -14.05 23.38
N LEU A 332 1.88 -13.79 24.59
CA LEU A 332 2.67 -13.20 25.66
C LEU A 332 3.74 -14.16 26.15
N LYS A 333 3.39 -15.45 26.27
CA LYS A 333 4.35 -16.51 26.60
C LYS A 333 5.44 -16.61 25.53
N SER A 334 5.05 -16.66 24.25
CA SER A 334 5.99 -16.71 23.12
C SER A 334 6.94 -15.51 23.11
N ALA A 335 6.42 -14.29 23.20
CA ALA A 335 7.22 -13.08 23.18
C ALA A 335 8.20 -13.03 24.36
N ARG A 336 7.76 -13.41 25.56
CA ARG A 336 8.62 -13.49 26.74
C ARG A 336 9.72 -14.54 26.57
N ASP A 337 9.42 -15.69 26.00
CA ASP A 337 10.40 -16.77 25.84
C ASP A 337 11.43 -16.40 24.77
N VAL A 338 11.03 -15.72 23.68
CA VAL A 338 11.98 -15.13 22.70
C VAL A 338 12.84 -14.03 23.34
N LEU A 339 12.26 -13.19 24.20
CA LEU A 339 13.01 -12.15 24.91
C LEU A 339 14.06 -12.74 25.86
N LYS A 340 13.76 -13.86 26.52
CA LYS A 340 14.76 -14.60 27.30
C LYS A 340 15.89 -15.11 26.42
N LEU A 341 15.57 -15.66 25.23
CA LEU A 341 16.59 -16.11 24.28
C LEU A 341 17.49 -14.95 23.85
N LEU A 342 16.93 -13.78 23.53
CA LEU A 342 17.71 -12.57 23.22
C LEU A 342 18.67 -12.18 24.34
N CYS A 343 18.23 -12.26 25.61
CA CYS A 343 19.09 -12.01 26.76
C CYS A 343 20.17 -13.09 26.98
N MET A 344 20.00 -14.29 26.41
CA MET A 344 20.96 -15.40 26.53
C MET A 344 21.99 -15.41 25.40
N VAL A 345 21.71 -14.74 24.27
CA VAL A 345 22.72 -14.51 23.24
C VAL A 345 23.80 -13.62 23.82
N LYS A 346 24.99 -14.18 24.04
CA LYS A 346 26.14 -13.41 24.51
C LYS A 346 26.49 -12.37 23.46
N ASP A 347 26.64 -11.12 23.90
CA ASP A 347 27.40 -10.09 23.21
C ASP A 347 28.82 -10.66 22.98
N THR A 348 29.09 -11.19 21.78
CA THR A 348 30.44 -11.61 21.37
C THR A 348 31.43 -10.45 21.31
N THR A 349 30.96 -9.23 21.58
CA THR A 349 31.74 -7.99 21.66
C THR A 349 32.62 -7.89 22.91
N ALA A 350 32.34 -8.63 23.98
CA ALA A 350 33.07 -8.45 25.25
C ALA A 350 34.41 -9.19 25.34
N GLU A 351 34.70 -10.19 24.48
CA GLU A 351 35.92 -11.01 24.61
C GLU A 351 36.79 -11.09 23.35
N ASN A 352 36.32 -10.68 22.16
CA ASN A 352 37.13 -10.72 20.94
C ASN A 352 37.01 -9.42 20.12
N HIS A 353 38.01 -8.56 20.28
CA HIS A 353 38.09 -7.18 19.79
C HIS A 353 38.15 -6.96 18.26
N HIS A 354 37.82 -7.91 17.39
CA HIS A 354 38.09 -7.77 15.94
C HIS A 354 36.97 -8.26 14.98
N SER A 355 35.73 -8.31 15.41
CA SER A 355 34.65 -8.57 14.46
C SER A 355 33.37 -7.83 14.79
N ILE A 356 33.09 -6.79 13.98
CA ILE A 356 31.72 -6.54 13.53
C ILE A 356 31.37 -7.75 12.65
N ASN A 357 31.06 -8.89 13.27
CA ASN A 357 30.41 -9.96 12.56
C ASN A 357 28.98 -9.48 12.35
N VAL A 358 28.74 -8.81 11.22
CA VAL A 358 27.53 -9.12 10.46
C VAL A 358 27.46 -10.64 10.49
N ASP A 359 26.49 -11.19 11.21
CA ASP A 359 26.40 -12.62 11.45
C ASP A 359 26.52 -13.34 10.10
N GLU A 360 27.68 -13.96 9.83
CA GLU A 360 28.02 -14.45 8.48
C GLU A 360 27.02 -15.50 7.99
N ASN A 361 26.24 -16.06 8.92
CA ASN A 361 25.22 -17.07 8.64
C ASN A 361 23.77 -16.53 8.61
N MET A 362 23.52 -15.28 9.05
CA MET A 362 22.17 -14.66 9.10
C MET A 362 21.07 -15.64 9.58
N ASP A 363 21.39 -16.48 10.55
CA ASP A 363 20.52 -17.60 10.91
C ASP A 363 19.36 -17.14 11.82
N SER A 364 18.32 -17.98 11.94
CA SER A 364 17.17 -17.70 12.80
C SER A 364 17.49 -17.67 14.32
N GLY A 365 18.71 -18.07 14.70
CA GLY A 365 19.22 -18.08 16.07
C GLY A 365 20.01 -16.82 16.46
N SER A 366 20.42 -16.02 15.47
CA SER A 366 21.10 -14.75 15.62
C SER A 366 20.29 -13.71 16.40
N THR A 367 20.97 -12.67 16.93
CA THR A 367 20.31 -11.52 17.56
C THR A 367 19.28 -10.87 16.62
N VAL A 368 19.61 -10.75 15.33
CA VAL A 368 18.70 -10.16 14.32
C VAL A 368 17.49 -11.06 14.08
N GLY A 369 17.70 -12.37 13.92
CA GLY A 369 16.63 -13.35 13.72
C GLY A 369 15.69 -13.44 14.92
N LEU A 370 16.24 -13.49 16.13
CA LEU A 370 15.46 -13.51 17.37
C LEU A 370 14.72 -12.20 17.62
N TRP A 371 15.30 -11.05 17.29
CA TRP A 371 14.61 -9.75 17.40
C TRP A 371 13.43 -9.67 16.42
N GLY A 372 13.61 -10.13 15.18
CA GLY A 372 12.50 -10.25 14.23
C GLY A 372 11.41 -11.22 14.71
N ARG A 373 11.77 -12.31 15.42
CA ARG A 373 10.80 -13.21 16.07
C ARG A 373 10.08 -12.55 17.25
N LEU A 374 10.75 -11.67 18.00
CA LEU A 374 10.14 -10.91 19.09
C LEU A 374 9.04 -10.00 18.53
N VAL A 375 9.35 -9.22 17.50
CA VAL A 375 8.38 -8.34 16.81
C VAL A 375 7.15 -9.13 16.36
N ARG A 376 7.34 -10.26 15.68
CA ARG A 376 6.24 -11.11 15.18
C ARG A 376 5.43 -11.75 16.32
N SER A 377 6.09 -12.19 17.40
CA SER A 377 5.43 -12.79 18.57
C SER A 377 4.65 -11.76 19.39
N ALA A 378 5.08 -10.50 19.37
CA ALA A 378 4.45 -9.40 20.10
C ALA A 378 3.34 -8.70 19.29
N ARG A 379 3.31 -8.85 17.96
CA ARG A 379 2.26 -8.33 17.05
C ARG A 379 0.81 -8.61 17.45
N PRO A 380 0.43 -9.80 17.95
CA PRO A 380 -0.95 -10.04 18.37
C PRO A 380 -1.32 -9.43 19.72
N LEU A 381 -0.36 -8.92 20.50
CA LEU A 381 -0.59 -8.50 21.88
C LEU A 381 -1.34 -7.16 21.96
N HIS A 382 -2.41 -7.13 22.77
CA HIS A 382 -3.09 -5.90 23.13
C HIS A 382 -2.30 -5.07 24.15
N TYR A 383 -2.70 -3.81 24.33
CA TYR A 383 -2.05 -2.83 25.20
C TYR A 383 -1.72 -3.36 26.61
N PRO A 384 -2.63 -4.03 27.34
CA PRO A 384 -2.33 -4.52 28.69
C PRO A 384 -1.19 -5.55 28.71
N ALA A 385 -1.17 -6.46 27.74
CA ALA A 385 -0.15 -7.50 27.64
C ALA A 385 1.22 -6.94 27.24
N LEU A 386 1.26 -5.99 26.30
CA LEU A 386 2.51 -5.30 25.93
C LEU A 386 3.07 -4.46 27.08
N SER A 387 2.19 -3.73 27.78
CA SER A 387 2.57 -2.96 28.97
C SER A 387 3.14 -3.86 30.07
N GLN A 388 2.50 -5.02 30.31
CA GLN A 388 3.01 -6.03 31.23
C GLN A 388 4.37 -6.60 30.80
N LEU A 389 4.56 -6.86 29.51
CA LEU A 389 5.82 -7.37 28.96
C LEU A 389 6.95 -6.34 29.17
N LEU A 390 6.69 -5.06 28.86
CA LEU A 390 7.64 -3.97 29.04
C LEU A 390 7.99 -3.74 30.52
N ALA A 391 6.99 -3.73 31.41
CA ALA A 391 7.19 -3.54 32.85
C ALA A 391 8.00 -4.67 33.49
N ARG A 392 7.87 -5.91 32.99
CA ARG A 392 8.62 -7.07 33.47
C ARG A 392 9.99 -7.24 32.82
N ALA A 393 10.26 -6.57 31.70
CA ALA A 393 11.52 -6.71 30.96
C ALA A 393 12.79 -6.49 31.81
N PRO A 394 12.87 -5.48 32.70
CA PRO A 394 14.04 -5.27 33.55
C PRO A 394 14.37 -6.47 34.46
N THR A 395 13.37 -7.29 34.80
CA THR A 395 13.55 -8.49 35.64
C THR A 395 14.18 -9.66 34.87
N ILE A 396 14.18 -9.62 33.54
CA ILE A 396 14.77 -10.67 32.69
C ILE A 396 16.26 -10.37 32.47
N CYS A 397 16.58 -9.19 31.93
CA CYS A 397 17.95 -8.70 31.79
C CYS A 397 17.98 -7.17 31.58
N LYS A 398 19.14 -6.53 31.75
CA LYS A 398 19.30 -5.07 31.57
C LYS A 398 18.95 -4.59 30.15
N ALA A 399 19.30 -5.38 29.13
CA ALA A 399 19.05 -5.05 27.72
C ALA A 399 17.59 -5.33 27.27
N ALA A 400 16.80 -6.08 28.04
CA ALA A 400 15.47 -6.52 27.65
C ALA A 400 14.51 -5.36 27.38
N SER A 401 14.54 -4.31 28.22
CA SER A 401 13.72 -3.12 28.03
C SER A 401 14.05 -2.43 26.70
N LYS A 402 15.33 -2.33 26.36
CA LYS A 402 15.78 -1.75 25.09
C LYS A 402 15.26 -2.55 23.89
N HIS A 403 15.38 -3.88 23.92
CA HIS A 403 14.86 -4.72 22.84
C HIS A 403 13.35 -4.55 22.61
N ILE A 404 12.57 -4.38 23.68
CA ILE A 404 11.13 -4.12 23.55
C ILE A 404 10.90 -2.71 23.00
N LEU A 405 11.55 -1.68 23.55
CA LEU A 405 11.40 -0.29 23.09
C LEU A 405 11.76 -0.13 21.60
N ASP A 406 12.83 -0.79 21.16
CA ASP A 406 13.24 -0.82 19.76
C ASP A 406 12.20 -1.58 18.91
N ALA A 407 11.58 -2.63 19.44
CA ALA A 407 10.58 -3.43 18.73
C ALA A 407 9.21 -2.75 18.61
N LEU A 408 8.77 -1.96 19.61
CA LEU A 408 7.44 -1.34 19.69
C LEU A 408 6.94 -0.71 18.37
N PRO A 409 7.69 0.18 17.69
CA PRO A 409 7.25 0.77 16.43
C PRO A 409 7.01 -0.26 15.31
N TYR A 410 7.79 -1.34 15.26
CA TYR A 410 7.72 -2.37 14.22
C TYR A 410 6.70 -3.48 14.51
N ILE A 411 6.16 -3.55 15.74
CA ILE A 411 5.03 -4.42 16.08
C ILE A 411 3.81 -4.04 15.25
N ALA A 412 3.59 -2.73 15.02
CA ALA A 412 2.54 -2.19 14.15
C ALA A 412 1.12 -2.74 14.45
N SER A 413 0.76 -2.82 15.73
CA SER A 413 -0.54 -3.32 16.23
C SER A 413 -1.31 -2.22 16.97
N PRO A 414 -2.64 -2.36 17.17
CA PRO A 414 -3.40 -1.40 17.98
C PRO A 414 -2.83 -1.25 19.40
N GLY A 415 -2.43 -2.38 20.01
CA GLY A 415 -1.82 -2.38 21.34
C GLY A 415 -0.50 -1.62 21.41
N SER A 416 0.34 -1.71 20.37
CA SER A 416 1.62 -1.01 20.33
C SER A 416 1.45 0.49 20.09
N VAL A 417 0.54 0.89 19.19
CA VAL A 417 0.24 2.32 18.94
C VAL A 417 -0.32 2.98 20.20
N GLU A 418 -1.23 2.31 20.91
CA GLU A 418 -1.78 2.80 22.18
C GLU A 418 -0.70 2.95 23.27
N LEU A 419 0.23 1.98 23.38
CA LEU A 419 1.34 2.07 24.33
C LEU A 419 2.30 3.21 23.98
N ILE A 420 2.64 3.38 22.70
CA ILE A 420 3.48 4.48 22.22
C ILE A 420 2.83 5.83 22.53
N LYS A 421 1.53 6.00 22.21
CA LYS A 421 0.75 7.20 22.53
C LYS A 421 0.87 7.57 24.01
N GLU A 422 0.61 6.61 24.91
CA GLU A 422 0.67 6.82 26.36
C GLU A 422 2.06 7.26 26.84
N MET A 423 3.13 6.69 26.27
CA MET A 423 4.51 7.05 26.60
C MET A 423 4.88 8.46 26.11
N ILE A 424 4.40 8.85 24.93
CA ILE A 424 4.60 10.20 24.38
C ILE A 424 3.85 11.23 25.23
N ILE A 425 2.59 10.97 25.58
CA ILE A 425 1.78 11.88 26.43
C ILE A 425 2.44 12.06 27.81
N LYS A 426 3.00 11.00 28.38
CA LYS A 426 3.68 11.04 29.69
C LYS A 426 5.09 11.61 29.64
N ASN A 427 5.60 11.99 28.47
CA ASN A 427 6.99 12.42 28.25
C ASN A 427 8.03 11.40 28.82
N SER A 428 7.75 10.10 28.70
CA SER A 428 8.62 9.05 29.24
C SER A 428 9.72 8.59 28.28
N VAL A 429 9.91 9.30 27.15
CA VAL A 429 10.88 8.98 26.10
C VAL A 429 11.63 10.21 25.63
N GLU A 430 12.86 10.00 25.16
CA GLU A 430 13.70 11.04 24.57
C GLU A 430 13.14 11.54 23.23
N GLU A 431 13.53 12.75 22.82
CA GLU A 431 13.05 13.39 21.59
C GLU A 431 13.39 12.58 20.33
N GLU A 432 14.58 11.98 20.28
CA GLU A 432 15.04 11.14 19.16
C GLU A 432 14.18 9.87 19.03
N THR A 433 13.96 9.16 20.14
CA THR A 433 13.10 7.96 20.20
C THR A 433 11.66 8.28 19.83
N ARG A 434 11.12 9.41 20.32
CA ARG A 434 9.78 9.90 19.94
C ARG A 434 9.68 10.10 18.44
N HIS A 435 10.67 10.74 17.83
CA HIS A 435 10.67 11.01 16.38
C HIS A 435 10.74 9.71 15.58
N GLU A 436 11.62 8.78 15.95
CA GLU A 436 11.72 7.47 15.29
C GLU A 436 10.42 6.67 15.37
N TRP A 437 9.77 6.64 16.55
CA TRP A 437 8.52 5.92 16.73
C TRP A 437 7.42 6.49 15.84
N LEU A 438 7.25 7.81 15.82
CA LEU A 438 6.28 8.49 14.95
C LEU A 438 6.55 8.21 13.47
N MET A 439 7.82 8.32 13.05
CA MET A 439 8.27 7.99 11.70
C MET A 439 7.93 6.55 11.29
N SER A 440 8.12 5.59 12.20
CA SER A 440 7.81 4.19 11.95
C SER A 440 6.30 3.94 11.89
N MET A 441 5.52 4.61 12.76
CA MET A 441 4.06 4.53 12.75
C MET A 441 3.45 5.10 11.46
N ALA A 442 4.06 6.15 10.88
CA ALA A 442 3.64 6.71 9.60
C ALA A 442 3.75 5.70 8.44
N MET A 443 4.60 4.68 8.59
CA MET A 443 4.84 3.62 7.61
C MET A 443 4.04 2.33 7.89
N ILE A 444 3.11 2.35 8.85
CA ILE A 444 2.22 1.20 9.08
C ILE A 444 1.37 0.99 7.82
N PRO A 445 1.45 -0.17 7.16
CA PRO A 445 0.88 -0.35 5.84
C PRO A 445 -0.65 -0.44 5.85
N ARG A 446 -1.21 -1.04 6.89
CA ARG A 446 -2.67 -1.21 7.07
C ARG A 446 -3.06 -0.87 8.50
N PRO A 447 -3.14 0.42 8.83
CA PRO A 447 -3.64 0.83 10.13
C PRO A 447 -5.05 0.28 10.37
N LYS A 448 -5.40 0.00 11.62
CA LYS A 448 -6.79 -0.34 12.01
C LYS A 448 -7.47 0.91 12.55
N MET A 449 -8.81 0.93 12.57
CA MET A 449 -9.58 2.07 13.09
C MET A 449 -9.14 2.46 14.50
N GLN A 450 -8.99 1.47 15.40
CA GLN A 450 -8.48 1.67 16.76
C GLN A 450 -7.14 2.42 16.84
N MET A 451 -6.25 2.23 15.85
CA MET A 451 -4.99 2.98 15.80
C MET A 451 -5.22 4.44 15.44
N LEU A 452 -6.17 4.72 14.54
CA LEU A 452 -6.54 6.09 14.17
C LEU A 452 -7.17 6.82 15.37
N ASP A 453 -7.99 6.13 16.17
CA ASP A 453 -8.59 6.68 17.39
C ASP A 453 -7.52 7.12 18.39
N SER A 454 -6.52 6.25 18.66
CA SER A 454 -5.37 6.58 19.51
C SER A 454 -4.58 7.77 18.98
N MET A 455 -4.40 7.86 17.66
CA MET A 455 -3.64 8.93 17.03
C MET A 455 -4.41 10.25 16.96
N LEU A 456 -5.74 10.23 16.82
CA LEU A 456 -6.60 11.40 16.93
C LEU A 456 -6.48 12.02 18.33
N GLU A 457 -6.55 11.19 19.38
CA GLU A 457 -6.34 11.67 20.76
C GLU A 457 -4.95 12.31 20.94
N LEU A 458 -3.90 11.70 20.36
CA LEU A 458 -2.56 12.24 20.40
C LEU A 458 -2.46 13.61 19.71
N LEU A 459 -3.06 13.72 18.52
CA LEU A 459 -3.10 14.95 17.72
C LEU A 459 -3.80 16.09 18.48
N GLN A 460 -4.92 15.78 19.14
CA GLN A 460 -5.69 16.76 19.92
C GLN A 460 -4.95 17.23 21.18
N LYS A 461 -4.17 16.34 21.82
CA LYS A 461 -3.36 16.67 23.00
C LYS A 461 -2.08 17.45 22.66
N GLN A 462 -1.45 17.17 21.52
CA GLN A 462 -0.22 17.84 21.06
C GLN A 462 -0.48 18.63 19.77
N LYS A 463 -1.27 19.69 19.89
CA LYS A 463 -1.63 20.56 18.75
C LYS A 463 -0.40 21.18 18.09
N ASN A 464 -0.45 21.30 16.77
CA ASN A 464 0.60 21.89 15.91
C ASN A 464 1.96 21.15 15.93
N ASP A 465 2.05 19.95 16.52
CA ASP A 465 3.26 19.13 16.35
C ASP A 465 3.32 18.60 14.91
N LYS A 466 4.35 19.02 14.18
CA LYS A 466 4.55 18.66 12.78
C LYS A 466 4.75 17.16 12.56
N VAL A 467 5.45 16.48 13.47
CA VAL A 467 5.79 15.06 13.32
C VAL A 467 4.54 14.22 13.55
N ILE A 468 3.74 14.58 14.57
CA ILE A 468 2.44 13.95 14.83
C ILE A 468 1.50 14.20 13.65
N SER A 469 1.38 15.44 13.17
CA SER A 469 0.52 15.80 12.04
C SER A 469 0.81 14.97 10.79
N PHE A 470 2.10 14.80 10.44
CA PHE A 470 2.53 13.98 9.31
C PHE A 470 2.32 12.48 9.53
N THR A 471 2.50 12.01 10.76
CA THR A 471 2.25 10.61 11.13
C THR A 471 0.77 10.26 11.01
N VAL A 472 -0.11 11.06 11.63
CA VAL A 472 -1.56 10.82 11.62
C VAL A 472 -2.10 10.89 10.19
N SER A 473 -1.73 11.91 9.43
CA SER A 473 -2.18 12.05 8.04
C SER A 473 -1.73 10.89 7.14
N SER A 474 -0.51 10.37 7.33
CA SER A 474 -0.01 9.20 6.60
C SER A 474 -0.75 7.91 6.95
N MET A 475 -1.12 7.75 8.24
CA MET A 475 -1.92 6.60 8.70
C MET A 475 -3.34 6.64 8.15
N VAL A 476 -4.00 7.81 8.12
CA VAL A 476 -5.34 7.94 7.52
C VAL A 476 -5.30 7.59 6.03
N HIS A 477 -4.31 8.09 5.29
CA HIS A 477 -4.15 7.74 3.88
C HIS A 477 -3.97 6.23 3.68
N SER A 478 -3.09 5.60 4.48
CA SER A 478 -2.81 4.16 4.40
C SER A 478 -4.01 3.30 4.80
N TYR A 479 -4.81 3.75 5.77
CA TYR A 479 -6.09 3.14 6.12
C TYR A 479 -7.07 3.17 4.94
N CYS A 480 -7.30 4.37 4.38
CA CYS A 480 -8.26 4.53 3.30
C CYS A 480 -7.87 3.81 2.01
N LYS A 481 -6.58 3.82 1.65
CA LYS A 481 -6.06 3.05 0.50
C LYS A 481 -6.37 1.55 0.60
N HIS A 482 -6.47 0.99 1.81
CA HIS A 482 -6.71 -0.42 2.05
C HIS A 482 -8.13 -0.78 2.53
N SER A 483 -9.00 0.22 2.69
CA SER A 483 -10.39 0.05 3.12
C SER A 483 -11.26 -0.65 2.06
N GLY A 484 -10.84 -0.61 0.79
CA GLY A 484 -11.64 -1.06 -0.37
C GLY A 484 -12.70 -0.04 -0.82
N LYS A 485 -12.76 1.14 -0.18
CA LYS A 485 -13.62 2.27 -0.56
C LYS A 485 -12.82 3.31 -1.34
N GLU A 486 -13.51 4.16 -2.09
CA GLU A 486 -12.88 5.36 -2.66
C GLU A 486 -12.39 6.28 -1.52
N LEU A 487 -11.29 7.00 -1.78
CA LEU A 487 -10.59 7.79 -0.76
C LEU A 487 -11.51 8.80 -0.06
N ARG A 488 -12.39 9.49 -0.82
CA ARG A 488 -13.36 10.45 -0.25
C ARG A 488 -14.38 9.78 0.67
N ILE A 489 -14.96 8.66 0.23
CA ILE A 489 -15.98 7.93 1.00
C ILE A 489 -15.39 7.41 2.31
N CYS A 490 -14.14 6.92 2.28
CA CYS A 490 -13.45 6.52 3.50
C CYS A 490 -13.22 7.70 4.46
N CYS A 491 -12.86 8.86 3.91
CA CYS A 491 -12.63 10.08 4.68
C CYS A 491 -13.91 10.68 5.32
N GLU A 492 -15.10 10.18 4.98
CA GLU A 492 -16.38 10.55 5.60
C GLU A 492 -16.73 9.69 6.82
N GLU A 493 -15.94 8.66 7.13
CA GLU A 493 -16.08 7.90 8.37
C GLU A 493 -15.71 8.76 9.60
N GLU A 494 -16.25 8.42 10.77
CA GLU A 494 -16.17 9.23 11.99
C GLU A 494 -14.75 9.69 12.35
N THR A 495 -13.81 8.78 12.55
CA THR A 495 -12.43 9.11 12.95
C THR A 495 -11.61 9.79 11.84
N PRO A 496 -11.58 9.27 10.58
CA PRO A 496 -10.92 9.97 9.48
C PRO A 496 -11.45 11.40 9.25
N MET A 497 -12.77 11.59 9.35
CA MET A 497 -13.40 12.90 9.20
C MET A 497 -13.00 13.85 10.33
N ALA A 498 -12.98 13.39 11.58
CA ALA A 498 -12.52 14.19 12.71
C ALA A 498 -11.06 14.65 12.55
N ILE A 499 -10.17 13.76 12.10
CA ILE A 499 -8.77 14.12 11.81
C ILE A 499 -8.66 15.16 10.69
N LEU A 500 -9.43 15.00 9.61
CA LEU A 500 -9.47 15.98 8.51
C LEU A 500 -9.90 17.35 9.03
N GLN A 501 -10.96 17.41 9.83
CA GLN A 501 -11.50 18.65 10.37
C GLN A 501 -10.49 19.42 11.23
N GLU A 502 -9.62 18.74 12.00
CA GLU A 502 -8.55 19.40 12.75
C GLU A 502 -7.64 20.22 11.83
N PHE A 503 -7.28 19.68 10.65
CA PHE A 503 -6.43 20.39 9.69
C PHE A 503 -7.20 21.42 8.86
N GLU A 504 -8.41 21.10 8.41
CA GLU A 504 -9.25 22.02 7.64
C GLU A 504 -9.57 23.30 8.44
N THR A 505 -9.85 23.14 9.74
CA THR A 505 -10.12 24.27 10.65
C THR A 505 -8.91 25.20 10.74
N ILE A 506 -7.69 24.66 10.90
CA ILE A 506 -6.46 25.47 10.92
C ILE A 506 -6.30 26.29 9.63
N VAL A 507 -6.53 25.67 8.47
CA VAL A 507 -6.43 26.36 7.17
C VAL A 507 -7.48 27.45 7.05
N GLN A 508 -8.74 27.16 7.39
CA GLN A 508 -9.84 28.13 7.30
C GLN A 508 -9.66 29.31 8.27
N GLU A 509 -9.27 29.03 9.53
CA GLU A 509 -9.01 30.07 10.52
C GLU A 509 -7.89 31.01 10.07
N ILE A 510 -6.80 30.49 9.52
CA ILE A 510 -5.68 31.32 9.07
C ILE A 510 -6.02 32.05 7.76
N ALA A 511 -6.67 31.38 6.81
CA ALA A 511 -7.07 31.99 5.53
C ALA A 511 -8.11 33.11 5.73
N SER A 512 -9.04 32.94 6.67
CA SER A 512 -10.08 33.95 6.96
C SER A 512 -9.52 35.26 7.54
N LYS A 513 -8.31 35.24 8.13
CA LYS A 513 -7.60 36.46 8.59
C LYS A 513 -7.10 37.33 7.43
N GLY A 514 -7.17 36.84 6.19
CA GLY A 514 -6.65 37.50 4.99
C GLY A 514 -5.14 37.35 4.88
N VAL A 515 -4.39 38.42 5.13
CA VAL A 515 -2.93 38.41 4.96
C VAL A 515 -2.25 37.61 6.07
N ILE A 516 -1.51 36.57 5.71
CA ILE A 516 -0.68 35.77 6.63
C ILE A 516 0.50 36.64 7.09
N LYS A 517 0.37 37.26 8.27
CA LYS A 517 1.36 38.20 8.81
C LYS A 517 2.41 37.55 9.70
N THR A 518 2.05 36.49 10.42
CA THR A 518 2.96 35.89 11.42
C THR A 518 3.67 34.66 10.86
N ARG A 519 4.92 34.46 11.29
CA ARG A 519 5.71 33.26 10.95
C ARG A 519 5.05 31.99 11.49
N GLU A 520 4.41 32.07 12.66
CA GLU A 520 3.69 30.96 13.27
C GLU A 520 2.46 30.56 12.42
N ASP A 521 1.62 31.52 12.02
CA ASP A 521 0.50 31.26 11.11
C ASP A 521 1.00 30.65 9.80
N ARG A 522 2.10 31.17 9.22
CA ARG A 522 2.71 30.60 8.00
C ARG A 522 3.17 29.16 8.19
N ASN A 523 3.76 28.83 9.34
CA ASN A 523 4.22 27.47 9.62
C ASN A 523 3.04 26.51 9.82
N ASN A 524 2.06 26.93 10.62
CA ASN A 524 0.89 26.11 10.94
C ASN A 524 0.04 25.81 9.70
N ILE A 525 -0.20 26.81 8.83
CA ILE A 525 -0.95 26.60 7.59
C ILE A 525 -0.19 25.66 6.63
N ILE A 526 1.14 25.78 6.52
CA ILE A 526 1.93 24.87 5.67
C ILE A 526 1.87 23.43 6.20
N ILE A 527 2.02 23.23 7.51
CA ILE A 527 1.92 21.89 8.12
C ILE A 527 0.53 21.30 7.89
N ALA A 528 -0.54 22.08 8.11
CA ALA A 528 -1.91 21.63 7.91
C ALA A 528 -2.19 21.26 6.45
N ILE A 529 -1.80 22.11 5.48
CA ILE A 529 -1.98 21.81 4.05
C ILE A 529 -1.15 20.58 3.62
N LYS A 530 0.08 20.42 4.13
CA LYS A 530 0.90 19.22 3.87
C LYS A 530 0.25 17.95 4.42
N ALA A 531 -0.30 18.01 5.63
CA ALA A 531 -1.04 16.90 6.24
C ALA A 531 -2.32 16.58 5.45
N LEU A 532 -3.07 17.58 4.99
CA LEU A 532 -4.23 17.38 4.10
C LEU A 532 -3.82 16.76 2.76
N GLY A 533 -2.69 17.18 2.20
CA GLY A 533 -2.12 16.56 1.01
C GLY A 533 -1.65 15.12 1.22
N ASN A 534 -1.21 14.77 2.44
CA ASN A 534 -0.94 13.38 2.82
C ASN A 534 -2.23 12.56 2.79
N ILE A 535 -3.33 13.08 3.35
CA ILE A 535 -4.61 12.36 3.35
C ILE A 535 -5.16 12.23 1.93
N GLY A 536 -5.30 13.35 1.22
CA GLY A 536 -5.74 13.45 -0.18
C GLY A 536 -7.25 13.28 -0.42
N GLY A 537 -8.03 13.02 0.64
CA GLY A 537 -9.46 12.65 0.57
C GLY A 537 -10.45 13.74 0.97
N TYR A 538 -10.10 15.02 0.86
CA TYR A 538 -10.98 16.13 1.25
C TYR A 538 -12.13 16.37 0.25
N ARG A 539 -13.17 17.06 0.74
CA ARG A 539 -14.39 17.39 -0.02
C ARG A 539 -14.14 18.49 -1.05
N LYS A 540 -15.08 18.61 -2.00
CA LYS A 540 -15.01 19.63 -3.06
C LYS A 540 -15.05 21.05 -2.49
N GLU A 541 -15.85 21.31 -1.45
CA GLU A 541 -15.90 22.66 -0.85
C GLU A 541 -14.55 23.09 -0.29
N PHE A 542 -13.77 22.15 0.28
CA PHE A 542 -12.44 22.43 0.77
C PHE A 542 -11.40 22.56 -0.35
N ALA A 543 -11.56 21.81 -1.45
CA ALA A 543 -10.73 21.97 -2.64
C ALA A 543 -10.80 23.41 -3.18
N ASP A 544 -12.00 24.02 -3.19
CA ASP A 544 -12.18 25.41 -3.62
C ASP A 544 -11.42 26.40 -2.72
N VAL A 545 -11.33 26.13 -1.41
CA VAL A 545 -10.52 26.93 -0.48
C VAL A 545 -9.04 26.89 -0.88
N LEU A 546 -8.51 25.69 -1.17
CA LEU A 546 -7.12 25.55 -1.63
C LEU A 546 -6.88 26.22 -2.98
N MET A 547 -7.83 26.13 -3.92
CA MET A 547 -7.75 26.83 -5.21
C MET A 547 -7.73 28.35 -5.03
N ASN A 548 -8.54 28.90 -4.14
CA ASN A 548 -8.51 30.33 -3.80
C ASN A 548 -7.16 30.75 -3.22
N ILE A 549 -6.56 29.94 -2.33
CA ILE A 549 -5.20 30.17 -1.80
C ILE A 549 -4.17 30.18 -2.94
N ILE A 550 -4.27 29.26 -3.90
CA ILE A 550 -3.36 29.19 -5.05
C ILE A 550 -3.50 30.44 -5.94
N GLY A 551 -4.72 30.93 -6.18
CA GLY A 551 -4.98 32.07 -7.05
C GLY A 551 -4.63 33.44 -6.44
N ASP A 552 -4.63 33.56 -5.10
CA ASP A 552 -4.42 34.83 -4.42
C ASP A 552 -2.94 35.29 -4.45
N SER A 553 -2.67 36.43 -5.09
CA SER A 553 -1.35 37.04 -5.16
C SER A 553 -0.83 37.60 -3.83
N PHE A 554 -1.70 37.87 -2.86
CA PHE A 554 -1.32 38.35 -1.53
C PHE A 554 -0.83 37.24 -0.61
N VAL A 555 -1.15 35.99 -0.93
CA VAL A 555 -0.65 34.83 -0.18
C VAL A 555 0.82 34.58 -0.53
N PRO A 556 1.71 34.33 0.45
CA PRO A 556 3.10 34.01 0.19
C PRO A 556 3.27 32.78 -0.73
N VAL A 557 4.18 32.87 -1.69
CA VAL A 557 4.47 31.80 -2.67
C VAL A 557 4.67 30.42 -2.03
N PRO A 558 5.41 30.24 -0.91
CA PRO A 558 5.54 28.92 -0.27
C PRO A 558 4.22 28.26 0.13
N VAL A 559 3.24 29.05 0.60
CA VAL A 559 1.91 28.55 0.98
C VAL A 559 1.14 28.13 -0.28
N ARG A 560 1.24 28.92 -1.36
CA ARG A 560 0.61 28.63 -2.65
C ARG A 560 1.16 27.35 -3.28
N LEU A 561 2.48 27.18 -3.28
CA LEU A 561 3.14 25.96 -3.75
C LEU A 561 2.74 24.74 -2.92
N THR A 562 2.61 24.91 -1.60
CA THR A 562 2.13 23.84 -0.70
C THR A 562 0.69 23.46 -1.01
N ALA A 563 -0.16 24.45 -1.33
CA ALA A 563 -1.54 24.21 -1.75
C ALA A 563 -1.62 23.47 -3.09
N VAL A 564 -0.76 23.78 -4.08
CA VAL A 564 -0.66 23.00 -5.32
C VAL A 564 -0.27 21.53 -5.02
N ASP A 565 0.75 21.30 -4.18
CA ASP A 565 1.22 19.96 -3.82
C ASP A 565 0.17 19.14 -3.02
N ALA A 566 -0.81 19.79 -2.40
CA ALA A 566 -1.91 19.11 -1.69
C ALA A 566 -2.86 18.35 -2.62
N PHE A 567 -2.89 18.68 -3.91
CA PHE A 567 -3.69 17.98 -4.93
C PHE A 567 -2.98 16.76 -5.53
N ARG A 568 -1.79 16.41 -5.04
CA ARG A 568 -0.97 15.32 -5.64
C ARG A 568 -1.64 13.94 -5.67
N ARG A 569 -2.68 13.73 -4.86
CA ARG A 569 -3.45 12.48 -4.65
C ARG A 569 -4.93 12.60 -5.02
N THR A 570 -5.39 13.78 -5.45
CA THR A 570 -6.79 13.99 -5.84
C THR A 570 -7.04 13.48 -7.25
N PRO A 571 -8.28 13.03 -7.57
CA PRO A 571 -8.66 12.66 -8.93
C PRO A 571 -8.37 13.78 -9.92
N CYS A 572 -7.67 13.44 -11.01
CA CYS A 572 -7.21 14.42 -11.97
C CYS A 572 -8.33 15.11 -12.75
N ASP A 573 -9.39 14.36 -13.07
CA ASP A 573 -10.47 14.85 -13.94
C ASP A 573 -11.19 16.08 -13.35
N GLU A 574 -11.13 16.26 -12.03
CA GLU A 574 -11.76 17.40 -11.35
C GLU A 574 -10.89 18.65 -11.29
N THR A 575 -9.56 18.50 -11.39
CA THR A 575 -8.61 19.60 -11.14
C THR A 575 -7.77 19.97 -12.36
N ARG A 576 -7.76 19.12 -13.40
CA ARG A 576 -6.94 19.27 -14.61
C ARG A 576 -7.13 20.63 -15.28
N GLU A 577 -8.38 21.08 -15.42
CA GLU A 577 -8.68 22.36 -16.08
C GLU A 577 -8.14 23.56 -15.29
N TYR A 578 -8.36 23.59 -13.97
CA TYR A 578 -7.86 24.65 -13.10
C TYR A 578 -6.34 24.81 -13.17
N PHE A 579 -5.60 23.69 -13.06
CA PHE A 579 -4.13 23.73 -13.11
C PHE A 579 -3.59 24.06 -14.51
N LEU A 580 -4.29 23.63 -15.56
CA LEU A 580 -3.91 23.97 -16.93
C LEU A 580 -4.07 25.48 -17.19
N GLU A 581 -5.16 26.09 -16.74
CA GLU A 581 -5.36 27.54 -16.86
C GLU A 581 -4.37 28.32 -15.97
N THR A 582 -4.07 27.81 -14.78
CA THR A 582 -3.03 28.39 -13.90
C THR A 582 -1.64 28.36 -14.55
N PHE A 583 -1.30 27.29 -15.28
CA PHE A 583 -0.06 27.19 -16.04
C PHE A 583 -0.02 28.21 -17.21
N ARG A 584 -1.14 28.43 -17.89
CA ARG A 584 -1.25 29.35 -19.04
C ARG A 584 -1.32 30.83 -18.66
N ALA A 585 -1.55 31.15 -17.38
CA ALA A 585 -1.68 32.52 -16.91
C ALA A 585 -0.32 33.22 -16.74
N ASP A 586 0.05 34.08 -17.68
CA ASP A 586 1.36 34.79 -17.68
C ASP A 586 1.59 35.71 -16.48
N TYR A 587 0.52 36.23 -15.88
CA TYR A 587 0.60 37.09 -14.67
C TYR A 587 0.87 36.28 -13.39
N MET A 588 0.80 34.96 -13.47
CA MET A 588 0.99 34.07 -12.33
C MET A 588 2.48 33.93 -12.00
N ASN A 589 2.81 33.77 -10.72
CA ASN A 589 4.19 33.54 -10.30
C ASN A 589 4.76 32.29 -10.99
N LEU A 590 5.99 32.38 -11.51
CA LEU A 590 6.62 31.31 -12.29
C LEU A 590 6.68 29.96 -11.55
N GLU A 591 7.01 29.96 -10.25
CA GLU A 591 7.07 28.72 -9.45
C GLU A 591 5.68 28.04 -9.41
N VAL A 592 4.61 28.83 -9.28
CA VAL A 592 3.22 28.34 -9.25
C VAL A 592 2.79 27.81 -10.61
N ARG A 593 3.18 28.48 -11.71
CA ARG A 593 2.93 28.01 -13.09
C ARG A 593 3.57 26.64 -13.33
N LEU A 594 4.86 26.50 -12.99
CA LEU A 594 5.60 25.25 -13.17
C LEU A 594 5.08 24.13 -12.25
N ALA A 595 4.74 24.45 -10.99
CA ALA A 595 4.11 23.47 -10.10
C ALA A 595 2.77 22.98 -10.65
N SER A 596 1.97 23.88 -11.23
CA SER A 596 0.68 23.53 -11.86
C SER A 596 0.89 22.66 -13.11
N TYR A 597 1.89 22.96 -13.93
CA TYR A 597 2.28 22.09 -15.06
C TYR A 597 2.65 20.67 -14.60
N VAL A 598 3.51 20.53 -13.59
CA VAL A 598 3.88 19.21 -13.05
C VAL A 598 2.66 18.48 -12.49
N GLN A 599 1.73 19.20 -11.87
CA GLN A 599 0.47 18.64 -11.38
C GLN A 599 -0.43 18.12 -12.52
N VAL A 600 -0.52 18.84 -13.65
CA VAL A 600 -1.23 18.40 -14.86
C VAL A 600 -0.58 17.16 -15.47
N MET A 601 0.75 17.10 -15.48
CA MET A 601 1.52 16.00 -16.09
C MET A 601 1.51 14.69 -15.31
N LYS A 602 0.85 14.62 -14.14
CA LYS A 602 0.64 13.35 -13.41
C LYS A 602 -0.28 12.37 -14.17
N CYS A 603 -1.18 12.90 -14.98
CA CYS A 603 -2.29 12.17 -15.61
C CYS A 603 -2.75 12.94 -16.87
N PRO A 604 -1.85 13.16 -17.83
CA PRO A 604 -2.14 13.93 -19.03
C PRO A 604 -3.00 13.11 -20.00
N ASP A 605 -3.83 13.81 -20.77
CA ASP A 605 -4.53 13.26 -21.92
C ASP A 605 -4.07 13.95 -23.21
N LEU A 606 -4.46 13.43 -24.37
CA LEU A 606 -4.10 14.01 -25.67
C LEU A 606 -4.57 15.47 -25.82
N GLY A 607 -5.73 15.82 -25.27
CA GLY A 607 -6.26 17.19 -25.35
C GLY A 607 -5.41 18.18 -24.57
N THR A 608 -4.95 17.76 -23.39
CA THR A 608 -4.10 18.51 -22.48
C THR A 608 -2.71 18.71 -23.06
N LEU A 609 -2.11 17.66 -23.63
CA LEU A 609 -0.81 17.77 -24.30
C LEU A 609 -0.85 18.74 -25.48
N ARG A 610 -1.91 18.72 -26.29
CA ARG A 610 -2.08 19.68 -27.39
C ARG A 610 -2.15 21.13 -26.90
N LYS A 611 -2.88 21.38 -25.82
CA LYS A 611 -2.95 22.70 -25.18
C LYS A 611 -1.57 23.13 -24.64
N ILE A 612 -0.83 22.22 -24.00
CA ILE A 612 0.54 22.49 -23.53
C ILE A 612 1.47 22.83 -24.70
N PHE A 613 1.40 22.09 -25.81
CA PHE A 613 2.21 22.38 -27.00
C PHE A 613 1.89 23.73 -27.62
N HIS A 614 0.61 24.11 -27.70
CA HIS A 614 0.21 25.45 -28.16
C HIS A 614 0.75 26.54 -27.22
N THR A 615 0.57 26.39 -25.90
CA THR A 615 1.10 27.34 -24.93
C THR A 615 2.62 27.50 -25.06
N LEU A 616 3.33 26.40 -25.31
CA LEU A 616 4.79 26.41 -25.44
C LEU A 616 5.30 27.17 -26.69
N GLN A 617 4.51 27.24 -27.76
CA GLN A 617 4.88 27.97 -28.99
C GLN A 617 4.88 29.49 -28.77
N ASP A 618 3.96 30.00 -27.95
CA ASP A 618 3.78 31.43 -27.70
C ASP A 618 4.31 31.84 -26.31
N GLU A 619 5.05 30.98 -25.60
CA GLU A 619 5.50 31.23 -24.23
C GLU A 619 6.59 32.33 -24.18
N PRO A 620 6.35 33.46 -23.51
CA PRO A 620 7.31 34.56 -23.47
C PRO A 620 8.47 34.30 -22.50
N VAL A 621 8.31 33.40 -21.53
CA VAL A 621 9.31 33.16 -20.48
C VAL A 621 10.17 31.93 -20.79
N ASN A 622 11.41 32.17 -21.24
CA ASN A 622 12.38 31.11 -21.59
C ASN A 622 12.60 30.05 -20.48
N GLN A 623 12.48 30.45 -19.21
CA GLN A 623 12.58 29.53 -18.08
C GLN A 623 11.46 28.46 -18.11
N VAL A 624 10.24 28.88 -18.43
CA VAL A 624 9.09 27.97 -18.57
C VAL A 624 9.28 27.08 -19.79
N THR A 625 9.66 27.69 -20.92
CA THR A 625 9.87 26.96 -22.18
C THR A 625 10.90 25.85 -22.04
N THR A 626 12.05 26.16 -21.45
CA THR A 626 13.15 25.19 -21.26
C THR A 626 12.75 24.07 -20.31
N PHE A 627 12.05 24.39 -19.21
CA PHE A 627 11.62 23.40 -18.23
C PHE A 627 10.59 22.43 -18.83
N VAL A 628 9.54 22.97 -19.44
CA VAL A 628 8.46 22.18 -20.03
C VAL A 628 8.98 21.30 -21.14
N TRP A 629 9.81 21.87 -22.04
CA TRP A 629 10.42 21.13 -23.14
C TRP A 629 11.31 19.99 -22.66
N SER A 630 12.24 20.25 -21.71
CA SER A 630 13.13 19.21 -21.19
C SER A 630 12.37 18.10 -20.48
N HIS A 631 11.31 18.43 -19.72
CA HIS A 631 10.45 17.43 -19.08
C HIS A 631 9.72 16.54 -20.10
N LEU A 632 9.13 17.14 -21.15
CA LEU A 632 8.46 16.38 -22.21
C LEU A 632 9.43 15.48 -22.97
N ARG A 633 10.63 15.99 -23.26
CA ARG A 633 11.68 15.23 -23.95
C ARG A 633 12.12 14.01 -23.12
N ASN A 634 12.42 14.22 -21.85
CA ASN A 634 12.81 13.16 -20.92
C ASN A 634 11.70 12.10 -20.76
N LEU A 635 10.44 12.50 -20.66
CA LEU A 635 9.31 11.55 -20.62
C LEU A 635 9.20 10.71 -21.90
N ALA A 636 9.45 11.31 -23.06
CA ALA A 636 9.43 10.60 -24.35
C ALA A 636 10.60 9.62 -24.51
N GLU A 637 11.76 9.91 -23.90
CA GLU A 637 12.99 9.11 -24.01
C GLU A 637 13.23 8.16 -22.82
N SER A 638 12.39 8.20 -21.79
CA SER A 638 12.58 7.39 -20.58
C SER A 638 12.63 5.88 -20.90
N SER A 639 13.44 5.13 -20.15
CA SER A 639 13.56 3.68 -20.30
C SER A 639 12.62 2.90 -19.39
N LEU A 640 11.72 3.57 -18.65
CA LEU A 640 10.89 2.93 -17.64
C LEU A 640 9.56 2.40 -18.20
N PRO A 641 9.18 1.14 -17.87
CA PRO A 641 7.87 0.58 -18.18
C PRO A 641 6.67 1.41 -17.70
N SER A 642 6.79 2.03 -16.52
CA SER A 642 5.74 2.90 -15.96
C SER A 642 5.45 4.14 -16.79
N ARG A 643 6.32 4.50 -17.75
CA ARG A 643 6.19 5.69 -18.61
C ARG A 643 5.73 5.38 -20.04
N VAL A 644 5.43 4.11 -20.36
CA VAL A 644 5.04 3.71 -21.72
C VAL A 644 3.75 4.40 -22.19
N GLU A 645 2.78 4.63 -21.30
CA GLU A 645 1.54 5.33 -21.67
C GLU A 645 1.83 6.77 -22.15
N ILE A 646 2.60 7.54 -21.37
CA ILE A 646 2.96 8.91 -21.75
C ILE A 646 3.87 8.94 -22.97
N GLN A 647 4.78 7.97 -23.13
CA GLN A 647 5.56 7.81 -24.35
C GLN A 647 4.67 7.61 -25.56
N GLY A 648 3.64 6.76 -25.45
CA GLY A 648 2.65 6.56 -26.52
C GLY A 648 1.90 7.85 -26.87
N LEU A 649 1.53 8.66 -25.88
CA LEU A 649 0.88 9.96 -26.10
C LEU A 649 1.79 11.00 -26.77
N LEU A 650 3.09 10.95 -26.50
CA LEU A 650 4.10 11.82 -27.11
C LEU A 650 4.57 11.30 -28.47
N SER A 651 4.49 9.99 -28.71
CA SER A 651 4.86 9.30 -29.96
C SER A 651 3.87 9.63 -31.08
N GLY A 652 4.21 10.62 -31.90
CA GLY A 652 3.38 11.05 -33.04
C GLY A 652 2.99 12.52 -33.01
N ASN A 653 3.26 13.22 -31.90
CA ASN A 653 3.12 14.68 -31.82
C ASN A 653 4.52 15.32 -31.89
N GLN A 654 4.70 16.34 -32.72
CA GLN A 654 5.95 17.10 -32.74
C GLN A 654 6.01 18.00 -31.51
N ILE A 655 6.82 17.60 -30.51
CA ILE A 655 7.25 18.51 -29.44
C ILE A 655 7.93 19.70 -30.13
N PRO A 656 7.54 20.95 -29.82
CA PRO A 656 8.19 22.13 -30.41
C PRO A 656 9.71 22.06 -30.26
N HIS A 657 10.44 22.31 -31.33
CA HIS A 657 11.90 22.29 -31.31
C HIS A 657 12.41 23.55 -30.58
N LEU A 658 13.30 23.38 -29.60
CA LEU A 658 14.04 24.52 -29.02
C LEU A 658 15.21 24.84 -29.97
N GLU A 659 15.19 26.01 -30.63
CA GLU A 659 16.21 26.40 -31.62
C GLU A 659 17.64 26.44 -31.03
N ASP A 660 17.77 26.85 -29.77
CA ASP A 660 19.04 26.88 -29.03
C ASP A 660 19.00 25.89 -27.86
N SER A 661 20.14 25.29 -27.49
CA SER A 661 20.28 24.56 -26.22
C SER A 661 20.73 25.53 -25.11
N PRO A 662 19.83 26.15 -24.33
CA PRO A 662 20.17 27.18 -23.36
C PRO A 662 21.09 26.63 -22.25
N ASP A 663 22.00 27.44 -21.71
CA ASP A 663 22.97 27.00 -20.69
C ASP A 663 22.26 26.40 -19.46
N PHE A 664 22.59 25.15 -19.14
CA PHE A 664 21.98 24.41 -18.03
C PHE A 664 22.16 25.06 -16.65
N ARG A 665 23.12 25.99 -16.52
CA ARG A 665 23.42 26.70 -15.26
C ARG A 665 22.55 27.91 -15.00
N MET A 666 21.78 28.35 -16.01
CA MET A 666 21.00 29.59 -15.95
C MET A 666 19.51 29.37 -16.24
N TYR A 667 19.15 28.21 -16.78
CA TYR A 667 17.77 27.91 -17.20
C TYR A 667 17.19 26.70 -16.47
N SER A 668 15.90 26.79 -16.21
CA SER A 668 15.10 25.76 -15.55
C SER A 668 15.05 24.51 -16.42
N ARG A 669 15.31 23.35 -15.84
CA ARG A 669 15.38 22.07 -16.53
C ARG A 669 14.89 20.91 -15.67
N ASN A 670 14.28 19.94 -16.33
CA ASN A 670 14.06 18.60 -15.80
C ASN A 670 15.19 17.69 -16.28
N TYR A 671 15.66 16.81 -15.40
CA TYR A 671 16.61 15.74 -15.69
C TYR A 671 15.97 14.42 -15.29
N GLU A 672 15.98 13.45 -16.18
CA GLU A 672 15.56 12.08 -15.90
C GLU A 672 16.66 11.14 -16.37
N GLN A 673 16.95 10.14 -15.55
CA GLN A 673 17.79 9.03 -15.95
C GLN A 673 17.28 7.78 -15.27
N GLY A 674 16.89 6.80 -16.08
CA GLY A 674 16.47 5.49 -15.65
C GLY A 674 17.33 4.37 -16.20
N MET A 675 17.23 3.21 -15.55
CA MET A 675 17.65 1.94 -16.12
C MET A 675 16.65 0.86 -15.73
N PHE A 676 16.32 -0.02 -16.67
CA PHE A 676 15.39 -1.13 -16.45
C PHE A 676 15.97 -2.43 -16.98
N PHE A 677 15.89 -3.50 -16.19
CA PHE A 677 16.39 -4.82 -16.53
C PHE A 677 15.22 -5.78 -16.74
N ASP A 678 14.86 -6.02 -18.00
CA ASP A 678 13.75 -6.90 -18.39
C ASP A 678 13.85 -8.30 -17.78
N GLN A 679 15.07 -8.84 -17.66
CA GLN A 679 15.31 -10.19 -17.11
C GLN A 679 14.87 -10.34 -15.65
N TYR A 680 14.96 -9.25 -14.88
CA TYR A 680 14.61 -9.23 -13.46
C TYR A 680 13.26 -8.53 -13.21
N ASN A 681 12.65 -7.96 -14.25
CA ASN A 681 11.50 -7.08 -14.17
C ASN A 681 11.68 -6.00 -13.09
N ALA A 682 12.88 -5.41 -13.06
CA ALA A 682 13.31 -4.48 -12.04
C ALA A 682 14.18 -3.37 -12.63
N GLY A 683 13.96 -2.15 -12.17
CA GLY A 683 14.70 -0.97 -12.57
C GLY A 683 14.48 0.18 -11.61
N GLY A 684 15.21 1.26 -11.84
CA GLY A 684 15.08 2.47 -11.05
C GLY A 684 15.41 3.68 -11.89
N ASN A 685 14.84 4.81 -11.51
CA ASN A 685 15.22 6.09 -12.05
C ASN A 685 15.35 7.14 -10.95
N TYR A 686 15.98 8.24 -11.33
CA TYR A 686 15.84 9.48 -10.62
C TYR A 686 15.34 10.56 -11.57
N GLU A 687 14.53 11.45 -11.02
CA GLU A 687 14.04 12.63 -11.69
C GLU A 687 14.42 13.85 -10.85
N ALA A 688 15.08 14.83 -11.46
CA ALA A 688 15.49 16.07 -10.81
C ALA A 688 14.91 17.29 -11.53
N ASN A 689 14.21 18.16 -10.81
CA ASN A 689 13.74 19.44 -11.30
C ASN A 689 14.58 20.56 -10.72
N VAL A 690 15.10 21.41 -11.60
CA VAL A 690 15.84 22.62 -11.23
C VAL A 690 15.04 23.81 -11.77
N VAL A 691 14.58 24.68 -10.88
CA VAL A 691 13.78 25.85 -11.25
C VAL A 691 14.54 27.12 -10.94
N PHE A 692 14.80 27.91 -11.97
CA PHE A 692 15.33 29.26 -11.92
C PHE A 692 14.22 30.28 -12.13
N THR A 693 14.34 31.42 -11.47
CA THR A 693 13.43 32.55 -11.63
C THR A 693 14.18 33.74 -12.24
N PRO A 694 13.56 34.59 -13.07
CA PRO A 694 14.24 35.71 -13.74
C PRO A 694 14.91 36.72 -12.81
N ASP A 695 14.51 36.74 -11.53
CA ASP A 695 15.01 37.64 -10.49
C ASP A 695 16.21 37.09 -9.70
N SER A 696 16.66 35.85 -9.95
CA SER A 696 17.82 35.24 -9.29
C SER A 696 18.67 34.42 -10.26
N TYR A 697 20.00 34.47 -10.07
CA TYR A 697 20.95 33.63 -10.79
C TYR A 697 21.21 32.28 -10.09
N ILE A 698 20.61 32.05 -8.93
CA ILE A 698 20.67 30.78 -8.18
C ILE A 698 19.32 30.07 -8.39
N PRO A 699 19.28 28.73 -8.50
CA PRO A 699 18.02 28.00 -8.53
C PRO A 699 17.16 28.35 -7.31
N ARG A 700 15.91 28.72 -7.57
CA ARG A 700 14.90 29.01 -6.54
C ARG A 700 14.44 27.73 -5.84
N SER A 701 14.28 26.64 -6.60
CA SER A 701 13.94 25.34 -6.05
C SER A 701 14.63 24.19 -6.77
N LEU A 702 14.86 23.12 -5.99
CA LEU A 702 15.42 21.85 -6.41
C LEU A 702 14.50 20.75 -5.91
N SER A 703 14.04 19.86 -6.80
CA SER A 703 13.35 18.63 -6.38
C SER A 703 14.08 17.41 -6.90
N LEU A 704 14.27 16.40 -6.06
CA LEU A 704 14.75 15.08 -6.43
C LEU A 704 13.67 14.05 -6.12
N ASN A 705 13.40 13.17 -7.07
CA ASN A 705 12.44 12.08 -6.93
C ASN A 705 13.11 10.78 -7.36
N LEU A 706 13.09 9.77 -6.48
CA LEU A 706 13.66 8.44 -6.73
C LEU A 706 12.51 7.44 -6.85
N THR A 707 12.41 6.79 -8.01
CA THR A 707 11.41 5.74 -8.23
C THR A 707 12.07 4.41 -8.60
N VAL A 708 11.50 3.34 -8.07
CA VAL A 708 11.92 1.97 -8.34
C VAL A 708 10.74 1.22 -8.91
N ASP A 709 10.90 0.67 -10.11
CA ASP A 709 9.92 -0.14 -10.79
C ASP A 709 10.35 -1.60 -10.64
N MET A 710 9.59 -2.39 -9.89
CA MET A 710 9.92 -3.80 -9.69
C MET A 710 8.66 -4.66 -9.66
N PHE A 711 8.70 -5.79 -10.36
CA PHE A 711 7.62 -6.78 -10.34
C PHE A 711 6.24 -6.19 -10.71
N GLY A 712 6.17 -5.32 -11.72
CA GLY A 712 4.91 -4.69 -12.15
C GLY A 712 4.36 -3.62 -11.19
N GLU A 713 5.14 -3.24 -10.19
CA GLU A 713 4.78 -2.25 -9.17
C GLU A 713 5.82 -1.12 -9.18
N SER A 714 5.37 0.13 -9.24
CA SER A 714 6.20 1.33 -9.15
C SER A 714 6.15 1.90 -7.74
N ILE A 715 7.33 2.24 -7.21
CA ILE A 715 7.51 2.67 -5.82
C ILE A 715 8.25 4.00 -5.82
N ASN A 716 7.59 5.04 -5.31
CA ASN A 716 8.26 6.30 -4.99
C ASN A 716 9.04 6.13 -3.68
N VAL A 717 10.33 5.85 -3.74
CA VAL A 717 11.11 5.53 -2.53
C VAL A 717 11.36 6.78 -1.72
N PHE A 718 11.68 7.88 -2.39
CA PHE A 718 12.14 9.11 -1.74
C PHE A 718 11.90 10.32 -2.64
N GLU A 719 11.37 11.39 -2.07
CA GLU A 719 11.27 12.70 -2.70
C GLU A 719 11.85 13.76 -1.75
N MET A 720 12.73 14.60 -2.26
CA MET A 720 13.29 15.74 -1.54
C MET A 720 13.01 17.01 -2.31
N LYS A 721 12.49 18.02 -1.64
CA LYS A 721 12.26 19.36 -2.20
C LYS A 721 12.97 20.40 -1.35
N ALA A 722 13.85 21.17 -1.96
CA ALA A 722 14.54 22.29 -1.34
C ALA A 722 14.16 23.58 -2.06
N ARG A 723 13.85 24.63 -1.29
CA ARG A 723 13.60 25.99 -1.81
C ARG A 723 14.49 26.98 -1.08
N GLY A 724 15.10 27.90 -1.81
CA GLY A 724 16.01 28.92 -1.26
C GLY A 724 15.75 30.28 -1.89
N GLU A 725 15.75 31.33 -1.06
CA GLU A 725 15.52 32.71 -1.50
C GLU A 725 16.45 33.65 -0.71
N GLY A 726 17.03 34.65 -1.36
CA GLY A 726 17.90 35.63 -0.70
C GLY A 726 19.33 35.14 -0.39
N PHE A 727 19.80 34.07 -1.04
CA PHE A 727 21.13 33.48 -0.85
C PHE A 727 22.22 34.09 -1.75
N GLU A 728 21.88 35.05 -2.61
CA GLU A 728 22.77 35.68 -3.58
C GLU A 728 24.02 36.27 -2.91
N ARG A 729 23.85 36.98 -1.78
CA ARG A 729 24.96 37.54 -1.00
C ARG A 729 25.96 36.48 -0.50
N TYR A 730 25.46 35.31 -0.12
CA TYR A 730 26.31 34.21 0.36
C TYR A 730 27.06 33.56 -0.79
N PHE A 731 26.36 33.39 -1.91
CA PHE A 731 26.93 32.81 -3.12
C PHE A 731 28.04 33.70 -3.68
N GLU A 732 27.83 35.02 -3.75
CA GLU A 732 28.87 36.00 -4.12
C GLU A 732 30.05 36.00 -3.16
N ARG A 733 29.82 35.85 -1.84
CA ARG A 733 30.91 35.78 -0.85
C ARG A 733 31.77 34.52 -1.01
N PHE A 734 31.18 33.40 -1.41
CA PHE A 734 31.90 32.13 -1.59
C PHE A 734 32.51 31.96 -2.99
N PHE A 735 31.75 32.28 -4.03
CA PHE A 735 32.06 32.00 -5.44
C PHE A 735 32.35 33.24 -6.28
N GLY A 736 32.08 34.45 -5.76
CA GLY A 736 32.45 35.69 -6.43
C GLY A 736 33.95 35.90 -6.51
N ASN A 737 34.38 36.96 -7.20
CA ASN A 737 35.79 37.22 -7.52
C ASN A 737 36.74 37.29 -6.31
N ASN A 738 36.23 37.52 -5.09
CA ASN A 738 37.04 37.58 -3.86
C ASN A 738 36.78 36.39 -2.90
N GLY A 739 35.96 35.42 -3.29
CA GLY A 739 35.57 34.29 -2.44
C GLY A 739 36.62 33.16 -2.37
N PRO A 740 36.57 32.30 -1.33
CA PRO A 740 37.48 31.16 -1.16
C PRO A 740 37.36 30.10 -2.28
N LEU A 741 36.22 30.05 -2.97
CA LEU A 741 35.94 29.18 -4.12
C LEU A 741 35.83 29.97 -5.43
N ASN A 742 36.49 31.14 -5.51
CA ASN A 742 36.60 31.92 -6.74
C ASN A 742 37.07 31.04 -7.91
N LYS A 743 36.44 31.23 -9.07
CA LYS A 743 36.79 30.69 -10.41
C LYS A 743 38.28 30.41 -10.61
N ASN A 744 39.17 31.37 -10.32
CA ASN A 744 40.63 31.20 -10.51
C ASN A 744 41.26 30.18 -9.55
N LYS A 745 40.83 30.16 -8.28
CA LYS A 745 41.31 29.18 -7.28
C LYS A 745 40.68 27.80 -7.47
N LEU A 746 39.44 27.75 -7.95
CA LEU A 746 38.74 26.50 -8.22
C LEU A 746 39.30 25.81 -9.47
N THR A 747 39.61 26.56 -10.54
CA THR A 747 40.29 26.00 -11.72
C THR A 747 41.71 25.53 -11.41
N GLU A 748 42.47 26.22 -10.54
CA GLU A 748 43.76 25.70 -10.05
C GLU A 748 43.60 24.40 -9.24
N LYS A 749 42.58 24.29 -8.38
CA LYS A 749 42.31 23.08 -7.59
C LYS A 749 41.80 21.91 -8.43
N ILE A 750 40.97 22.17 -9.43
CA ILE A 750 40.42 21.17 -10.36
C ILE A 750 41.49 20.75 -11.38
N ALA A 751 42.36 21.66 -11.84
CA ALA A 751 43.49 21.31 -12.72
C ALA A 751 44.49 20.36 -12.05
N ASN A 752 44.56 20.35 -10.71
CA ASN A 752 45.36 19.38 -9.95
C ASN A 752 44.71 17.99 -9.85
N TYR A 753 43.41 17.85 -10.14
CA TYR A 753 42.71 16.58 -10.27
C TYR A 753 42.57 16.22 -11.76
N ARG A 754 43.53 15.44 -12.28
CA ARG A 754 43.56 14.97 -13.68
C ARG A 754 42.33 14.13 -14.03
N ILE A 755 41.30 14.73 -14.64
CA ILE A 755 40.33 14.03 -15.49
C ILE A 755 40.07 14.89 -16.75
N SER A 756 40.49 14.33 -17.88
CA SER A 756 40.33 14.66 -19.32
C SER A 756 39.89 16.07 -19.78
N ARG A 757 40.73 16.67 -20.63
CA ARG A 757 40.42 17.83 -21.48
C ARG A 757 39.84 17.39 -22.83
N SER A 758 38.67 17.90 -23.17
CA SER A 758 38.19 18.22 -24.53
C SER A 758 36.95 19.13 -24.32
N THR A 759 36.70 20.27 -24.93
CA THR A 759 37.05 20.88 -26.23
C THR A 759 36.94 22.43 -26.09
N ASN A 760 37.27 23.15 -27.16
CA ASN A 760 37.42 24.61 -27.30
C ASN A 760 36.16 25.49 -27.05
N GLU A 761 35.16 25.05 -26.29
CA GLU A 761 33.94 25.84 -25.97
C GLU A 761 34.14 26.80 -24.78
N ALA A 762 35.21 26.63 -24.00
CA ALA A 762 35.46 27.44 -22.82
C ALA A 762 35.75 28.92 -23.12
N ASP A 763 36.20 29.23 -24.34
CA ASP A 763 36.53 30.60 -24.76
C ASP A 763 35.31 31.37 -25.30
N GLU A 764 34.32 30.72 -25.91
CA GLU A 764 33.02 31.35 -26.24
C GLU A 764 32.16 31.57 -24.99
N VAL A 765 32.26 30.67 -24.01
CA VAL A 765 31.61 30.83 -22.70
C VAL A 765 32.25 31.96 -21.89
N ARG A 766 33.53 32.30 -22.14
CA ARG A 766 34.21 33.45 -21.51
C ARG A 766 33.61 34.78 -21.96
N GLU A 767 33.33 34.96 -23.24
CA GLU A 767 32.87 36.24 -23.80
C GLU A 767 31.40 36.56 -23.44
N LYS A 768 30.53 35.55 -23.34
CA LYS A 768 29.13 35.72 -22.92
C LYS A 768 28.98 36.02 -21.42
N ILE A 769 29.93 35.59 -20.59
CA ILE A 769 29.89 35.82 -19.13
C ILE A 769 30.48 37.19 -18.78
N ASP A 770 31.49 37.67 -19.51
CA ASP A 770 32.14 38.96 -19.25
C ASP A 770 31.31 40.17 -19.70
N ASN A 771 30.34 39.99 -20.62
CA ASN A 771 29.44 41.05 -21.09
C ASN A 771 28.18 41.27 -20.22
N LEU A 772 28.03 40.55 -19.11
CA LEU A 772 26.91 40.72 -18.19
C LEU A 772 27.22 41.86 -17.19
N GLU A 773 26.99 43.11 -17.61
CA GLU A 773 26.79 44.23 -16.68
C GLU A 773 25.49 44.00 -15.88
N TYR A 774 25.57 43.19 -14.82
CA TYR A 774 24.47 42.95 -13.89
C TYR A 774 24.19 44.22 -13.09
N LYS A 775 23.19 45.01 -13.52
CA LYS A 775 22.54 46.01 -12.67
C LYS A 775 21.72 45.26 -11.60
N ASN A 776 22.31 45.15 -10.41
CA ASN A 776 21.74 44.48 -9.25
C ASN A 776 20.43 45.13 -8.75
N GLU A 777 19.29 44.64 -9.21
CA GLU A 777 18.01 44.75 -8.47
C GLU A 777 17.83 43.60 -7.44
N ALA A 778 18.76 42.65 -7.36
CA ALA A 778 18.74 41.47 -6.48
C ALA A 778 18.80 41.77 -4.96
N LEU A 779 18.83 43.06 -4.57
CA LEU A 779 18.87 43.53 -3.17
C LEU A 779 17.48 43.76 -2.55
N LYS A 780 16.39 43.26 -3.15
CA LYS A 780 15.03 43.39 -2.60
C LYS A 780 14.78 42.48 -1.39
N HIS A 781 15.46 41.35 -1.26
CA HIS A 781 15.26 40.42 -0.15
C HIS A 781 16.14 40.79 1.06
N ARG A 782 15.50 41.10 2.20
CA ARG A 782 16.22 41.53 3.41
C ARG A 782 16.87 40.39 4.20
N PHE A 783 16.34 39.16 4.10
CA PHE A 783 16.82 37.99 4.85
C PHE A 783 16.77 36.72 3.99
N PRO A 784 17.77 35.82 4.08
CA PRO A 784 17.74 34.52 3.42
C PRO A 784 16.66 33.62 4.02
N MET A 785 15.98 32.84 3.19
CA MET A 785 14.96 31.88 3.61
C MET A 785 15.20 30.53 2.92
N ALA A 786 15.20 29.45 3.71
CA ALA A 786 15.39 28.09 3.22
C ALA A 786 14.28 27.17 3.71
N GLU A 787 13.82 26.29 2.83
CA GLU A 787 12.82 25.26 3.12
C GLU A 787 13.32 23.91 2.61
N LEU A 788 13.11 22.86 3.40
CA LEU A 788 13.42 21.48 3.05
C LEU A 788 12.22 20.59 3.41
N GLY A 789 11.64 19.95 2.41
CA GLY A 789 10.61 18.92 2.55
C GLY A 789 11.16 17.57 2.13
N ILE A 790 10.82 16.53 2.90
CA ILE A 790 11.16 15.14 2.60
C ILE A 790 9.89 14.31 2.61
N LYS A 791 9.70 13.53 1.55
CA LYS A 791 8.67 12.51 1.47
C LYS A 791 9.29 11.13 1.26
N VAL A 792 8.67 10.12 1.84
CA VAL A 792 9.03 8.71 1.69
C VAL A 792 7.75 7.96 1.36
N PHE A 793 7.78 7.12 0.32
CA PHE A 793 6.57 6.43 -0.18
C PHE A 793 5.42 7.39 -0.53
N GLY A 794 5.75 8.59 -1.01
CA GLY A 794 4.80 9.65 -1.34
C GLY A 794 4.18 10.41 -0.15
N ASN A 795 4.50 10.03 1.09
CA ASN A 795 4.05 10.71 2.30
C ASN A 795 5.08 11.73 2.79
N GLU A 796 4.66 12.95 3.08
CA GLU A 796 5.47 13.94 3.78
C GLU A 796 5.76 13.42 5.19
N ILE A 797 7.03 13.35 5.54
CA ILE A 797 7.51 12.84 6.83
C ILE A 797 8.27 13.89 7.63
N SER A 798 8.89 14.84 6.93
CA SER A 798 9.69 15.89 7.56
C SER A 798 9.61 17.16 6.75
N TYR A 799 9.46 18.26 7.48
CA TYR A 799 9.48 19.62 6.94
C TYR A 799 10.31 20.50 7.87
N TRP A 800 11.21 21.25 7.26
CA TRP A 800 12.07 22.21 7.94
C TRP A 800 12.04 23.53 7.18
N ASN A 801 12.00 24.62 7.93
CA ASN A 801 12.20 25.95 7.39
C ASN A 801 13.05 26.80 8.34
N ALA A 802 13.81 27.72 7.76
CA ALA A 802 14.58 28.71 8.50
C ALA A 802 14.60 30.04 7.77
N GLU A 803 14.65 31.12 8.56
CA GLU A 803 14.67 32.48 8.06
C GLU A 803 15.73 33.28 8.81
N GLY A 804 16.59 33.96 8.05
CA GLY A 804 17.67 34.78 8.59
C GLY A 804 18.97 34.02 8.89
N ASP A 805 20.03 34.80 8.96
CA ASP A 805 21.42 34.33 9.00
C ASP A 805 21.72 33.44 10.22
N GLU A 806 21.23 33.83 11.41
CA GLU A 806 21.49 33.12 12.66
C GLU A 806 20.86 31.73 12.69
N GLU A 807 19.61 31.60 12.23
CA GLU A 807 18.89 30.32 12.28
C GLU A 807 19.44 29.33 11.25
N ILE A 808 19.76 29.82 10.06
CA ILE A 808 20.41 29.03 9.00
C ILE A 808 21.79 28.57 9.49
N MET A 809 22.60 29.46 10.08
CA MET A 809 23.90 29.08 10.62
C MET A 809 23.82 28.10 11.79
N LYS A 810 22.87 28.28 12.71
CA LYS A 810 22.64 27.36 13.83
C LYS A 810 22.21 25.97 13.34
N SER A 811 21.41 25.93 12.28
CA SER A 811 20.95 24.68 11.65
C SER A 811 22.09 23.98 10.89
N LEU A 812 22.91 24.72 10.14
CA LEU A 812 24.11 24.21 9.51
C LEU A 812 25.15 23.73 10.54
N ALA A 813 25.26 24.40 11.69
CA ALA A 813 26.14 23.99 12.78
C ALA A 813 25.68 22.67 13.44
N ARG A 814 24.37 22.41 13.54
CA ARG A 814 23.84 21.10 13.97
C ARG A 814 24.14 19.99 12.98
N LEU A 815 24.23 20.32 11.69
CA LEU A 815 24.60 19.39 10.63
C LEU A 815 26.12 19.19 10.52
N ASN A 816 26.94 19.90 11.31
CA ASN A 816 28.39 19.94 11.13
C ASN A 816 29.04 18.55 11.30
N PRO A 817 29.44 17.89 10.19
CA PRO A 817 30.00 16.55 10.25
C PRO A 817 31.36 16.55 10.97
N GLN A 818 32.06 17.68 11.03
CA GLN A 818 33.34 17.79 11.72
C GLN A 818 33.22 17.61 13.24
N LEU A 819 32.13 18.06 13.87
CA LEU A 819 31.91 17.87 15.31
C LEU A 819 31.67 16.40 15.66
N ARG A 820 30.85 15.70 14.85
CA ARG A 820 30.63 14.25 14.97
C ARG A 820 31.89 13.45 14.65
N VAL A 821 32.65 13.87 13.63
CA VAL A 821 33.95 13.27 13.30
C VAL A 821 34.96 13.50 14.43
N LEU A 822 34.98 14.66 15.08
CA LEU A 822 35.84 14.93 16.24
C LEU A 822 35.43 14.14 17.50
N GLU A 823 34.12 13.90 17.72
CA GLU A 823 33.64 12.97 18.76
C GLU A 823 34.09 11.53 18.48
N ILE A 824 34.00 11.08 17.23
CA ILE A 824 34.49 9.76 16.77
C ILE A 824 36.02 9.65 16.89
N LEU A 825 36.74 10.74 16.63
CA LEU A 825 38.20 10.81 16.73
C LEU A 825 38.71 11.09 18.16
N SER A 826 37.81 11.28 19.14
CA SER A 826 38.17 11.60 20.54
C SER A 826 38.72 10.41 21.33
N GLY A 827 38.72 9.20 20.75
CA GLY A 827 39.21 7.98 21.39
C GLY A 827 38.30 7.45 22.51
N LYS A 828 37.11 8.04 22.72
CA LYS A 828 36.07 7.47 23.58
C LYS A 828 35.32 6.39 22.80
N GLU A 829 35.28 5.16 23.33
CA GLU A 829 34.41 4.12 22.80
C GLU A 829 32.94 4.56 22.96
N ILE A 830 32.28 4.86 21.84
CA ILE A 830 30.84 5.10 21.79
C ILE A 830 30.21 3.82 21.22
N SER A 831 29.64 2.99 22.09
CA SER A 831 28.88 1.81 21.66
C SER A 831 27.42 2.19 21.39
N TYR A 832 27.04 2.20 20.11
CA TYR A 832 25.67 2.45 19.67
C TYR A 832 25.08 1.17 19.06
N ASN A 833 24.24 0.48 19.83
CA ASN A 833 23.51 -0.71 19.38
C ASN A 833 22.05 -0.32 19.12
N LYS A 834 21.53 -0.53 17.91
CA LYS A 834 20.14 -0.25 17.54
C LYS A 834 19.61 -1.33 16.61
N ALA A 835 18.38 -1.79 16.85
CA ALA A 835 17.69 -2.74 15.98
C ALA A 835 16.55 -2.02 15.24
N SER A 836 16.45 -2.26 13.92
CA SER A 836 15.43 -1.67 13.06
C SER A 836 15.03 -2.69 11.99
N LEU A 837 13.75 -2.69 11.61
CA LEU A 837 13.24 -3.51 10.52
C LEU A 837 13.15 -2.65 9.26
N PHE A 838 14.05 -2.88 8.30
CA PHE A 838 14.11 -2.11 7.05
C PHE A 838 12.95 -2.44 6.10
N LEU A 839 12.56 -3.71 6.02
CA LEU A 839 11.48 -4.19 5.18
C LEU A 839 10.76 -5.34 5.89
N ASP A 840 9.43 -5.27 5.95
CA ASP A 840 8.57 -6.40 6.34
C ASP A 840 7.57 -6.61 5.21
N THR A 841 7.83 -7.61 4.39
CA THR A 841 7.04 -7.92 3.22
C THR A 841 6.51 -9.34 3.28
N THR A 842 5.19 -9.48 3.30
CA THR A 842 4.53 -10.77 3.17
C THR A 842 3.86 -10.84 1.81
N PHE A 843 4.27 -11.79 1.00
CA PHE A 843 3.56 -12.18 -0.20
C PHE A 843 2.75 -13.44 0.07
N SER A 844 1.43 -13.32 -0.06
CA SER A 844 0.50 -14.40 0.18
C SER A 844 -0.14 -14.84 -1.13
N VAL A 845 -0.10 -16.15 -1.41
CA VAL A 845 -0.82 -16.76 -2.53
C VAL A 845 -1.68 -17.92 -2.04
N PRO A 846 -2.91 -18.08 -2.57
CA PRO A 846 -3.73 -19.24 -2.29
C PRO A 846 -3.12 -20.47 -2.97
N THR A 847 -3.16 -21.57 -2.24
CA THR A 847 -2.99 -22.90 -2.79
C THR A 847 -4.36 -23.52 -3.08
N GLY A 848 -4.38 -24.59 -3.87
CA GLY A 848 -5.61 -25.30 -4.22
C GLY A 848 -6.33 -25.87 -3.00
N SER A 849 -5.61 -26.09 -1.88
CA SER A 849 -6.20 -26.54 -0.61
C SER A 849 -6.89 -25.44 0.19
N GLY A 850 -6.80 -24.18 -0.24
CA GLY A 850 -7.39 -23.03 0.44
C GLY A 850 -6.49 -22.47 1.55
N LEU A 851 -5.40 -23.16 1.89
CA LEU A 851 -4.37 -22.67 2.79
C LEU A 851 -3.45 -21.69 2.05
N PRO A 852 -3.11 -20.53 2.66
CA PRO A 852 -2.22 -19.57 2.03
C PRO A 852 -0.76 -20.04 2.14
N MET A 853 -0.03 -19.93 1.03
CA MET A 853 1.42 -19.98 1.03
C MET A 853 1.95 -18.56 1.23
N ASN A 854 2.67 -18.33 2.32
CA ASN A 854 3.21 -17.02 2.68
C ASN A 854 4.73 -17.03 2.52
N MET A 855 5.24 -16.09 1.74
CA MET A 855 6.66 -15.78 1.66
C MET A 855 6.89 -14.49 2.44
N ASN A 856 7.71 -14.55 3.47
CA ASN A 856 8.05 -13.40 4.31
C ASN A 856 9.50 -13.01 4.03
N LEU A 857 9.71 -11.76 3.63
CA LEU A 857 11.00 -11.13 3.44
C LEU A 857 11.15 -9.97 4.42
#